data_AF-A0A1S4APK8-F1
#
_entry.id   AF-A0A1S4APK8-F1
#
_cell.length_a   1.000
_cell.length_b   1.000
_cell.length_c   1.000
_cell.angle_alpha   90.00
_cell.angle_beta   90.00
_cell.angle_gamma   90.00
#
_symmetry.space_group_name_H-M   'P 1'
#
loop_
_entity.id
_entity.type
_entity.pdbx_description
1 polymer ?
#
loop_
_entity_poly.entity_id
_entity_poly.type
_entity_poly.pdbx_seq_one_letter_code
_entity_poly.pdbx_strand_id
1 'polypeptide(L)'
;MSALIQPEWIKFLNEWQLRILVLISLLLQIFLIVTGNRRKYISKNWLRFMLWLFYLSADWVATVALGILSHGQSDDEKCKRSSKPALDPNYVLRAFWAPFLLVHLGGPDAITAYALADNDLWLRHLLGLFVQVGIAGYVFFRSWEGSPVNYLGAVIFAAGLIKYGERTWALSSASRDGFRKSMVSDPDPGPNYAKFMDDYISKKAEGYRVSLGKAIDEYQVVHHPNSPESNLDAAATLRDAFYFFGTFKKLFADLILSFQDRKSSRSFFQKQVWDRAYRLVEVELGLIYDIFYTKTFQLLSPLGIVLRLVGVSLILVVFIFFPFISKDHYSTTDVVITYILLVGAIILEMYAILILLSSDGLMIWLSGNGTMLSFVGIKDCVAFATCKAVSFFRFLGALPAIRRWSGTMGQYNLLTVCLKDKLTTFEKVQQFFRIYELLERTRHRYRVDIPKGLKQLVFNQLKARISSDVEANVQICTLRCDQTVLKDTKCFENTNGVDFAQSILTWHIATDLCYVKDHPNPNEMSMLEATEWLRNYIITDQTSSVENLRFKREISRLLSDYMLYLLIMCPFMLPSGLGTIRFQDTRAEAMEFFKDRKCFLGTKELACDKLLQINTEIAPSEVKGDRSKSVLFDACRLAKSLQSEEDENPGAENGEKWEKIFHVWVDLLSFSAANCDWKDHAEQLRRGGEFLTHVWLLMAHFGLTDHFQISQGYVRAKLSLK
;
A
#
# COMPACT_ATOMS: atom_id res chain seq x y z
N MET A 1 -23.66 1.61 -43.50
CA MET A 1 -22.47 2.44 -43.18
C MET A 1 -21.26 1.51 -42.99
N SER A 2 -20.91 0.77 -44.04
CA SER A 2 -20.03 -0.42 -43.97
C SER A 2 -19.39 -0.73 -45.34
N ALA A 3 -18.89 0.29 -46.06
CA ALA A 3 -18.36 0.06 -47.42
C ALA A 3 -17.29 1.07 -47.89
N LEU A 4 -16.49 1.66 -46.99
CA LEU A 4 -15.41 2.58 -47.39
C LEU A 4 -14.16 2.43 -46.49
N ILE A 5 -13.71 1.19 -46.26
CA ILE A 5 -12.33 0.94 -45.81
C ILE A 5 -11.60 0.39 -47.04
N GLN A 6 -10.73 1.21 -47.64
CA GLN A 6 -9.96 0.86 -48.83
C GLN A 6 -9.13 -0.43 -48.62
N PRO A 7 -9.06 -1.34 -49.61
CA PRO A 7 -8.31 -2.59 -49.52
C PRO A 7 -6.81 -2.38 -49.25
N GLU A 8 -6.25 -1.23 -49.61
CA GLU A 8 -4.86 -0.85 -49.32
C GLU A 8 -4.59 -0.66 -47.81
N TRP A 9 -5.54 -0.09 -47.07
CA TRP A 9 -5.41 0.07 -45.61
C TRP A 9 -5.45 -1.27 -44.90
N ILE A 10 -6.27 -2.21 -45.38
CA ILE A 10 -6.34 -3.58 -44.83
C ILE A 10 -5.03 -4.32 -45.12
N LYS A 11 -4.47 -4.16 -46.33
CA LYS A 11 -3.18 -4.75 -46.70
C LYS A 11 -2.03 -4.18 -45.86
N PHE A 12 -1.99 -2.85 -45.70
CA PHE A 12 -1.02 -2.17 -44.85
C PHE A 12 -1.12 -2.63 -43.39
N LEU A 13 -2.34 -2.72 -42.85
CA LEU A 13 -2.59 -3.22 -41.50
C LEU A 13 -2.08 -4.65 -41.37
N ASN A 14 -2.40 -5.56 -42.31
CA ASN A 14 -1.94 -6.95 -42.25
C ASN A 14 -0.40 -7.08 -42.28
N GLU A 15 0.29 -6.25 -43.06
CA GLU A 15 1.77 -6.25 -43.14
C GLU A 15 2.43 -5.68 -41.87
N TRP A 16 1.84 -4.64 -41.26
CA TRP A 16 2.43 -3.92 -40.12
C TRP A 16 1.90 -4.36 -38.76
N GLN A 17 0.81 -5.12 -38.70
CA GLN A 17 0.13 -5.48 -37.44
C GLN A 17 1.10 -6.11 -36.44
N LEU A 18 1.87 -7.12 -36.87
CA LEU A 18 2.85 -7.77 -36.00
C LEU A 18 3.94 -6.81 -35.53
N ARG A 19 4.52 -6.02 -36.45
CA ARG A 19 5.58 -5.04 -36.16
C ARG A 19 5.13 -4.04 -35.10
N ILE A 20 3.92 -3.51 -35.27
CA ILE A 20 3.31 -2.55 -34.35
C ILE A 20 3.07 -3.21 -32.98
N LEU A 21 2.51 -4.43 -32.94
CA LEU A 21 2.22 -5.11 -31.67
C LEU A 21 3.49 -5.41 -30.86
N VAL A 22 4.55 -5.84 -31.52
CA VAL A 22 5.84 -6.15 -30.87
C VAL A 22 6.48 -4.88 -30.28
N LEU A 23 6.42 -3.75 -31.02
CA LEU A 23 6.90 -2.46 -30.52
C LEU A 23 6.01 -1.91 -29.39
N ILE A 24 4.69 -2.02 -29.49
CA ILE A 24 3.76 -1.66 -28.40
C ILE A 24 4.06 -2.51 -27.16
N SER A 25 4.32 -3.80 -27.33
CA SER A 25 4.68 -4.69 -26.21
C SER A 25 5.91 -4.16 -25.48
N LEU A 26 6.98 -3.80 -26.20
CA LEU A 26 8.18 -3.20 -25.60
C LEU A 26 7.88 -1.86 -24.90
N LEU A 27 7.11 -0.97 -25.53
CA LEU A 27 6.73 0.33 -24.95
C LEU A 27 5.94 0.18 -23.65
N LEU A 28 5.02 -0.79 -23.59
CA LEU A 28 4.28 -1.11 -22.37
C LEU A 28 5.22 -1.56 -21.25
N GLN A 29 6.20 -2.44 -21.56
CA GLN A 29 7.20 -2.87 -20.57
C GLN A 29 8.06 -1.71 -20.05
N ILE A 30 8.50 -0.81 -20.93
CA ILE A 30 9.26 0.40 -20.56
C ILE A 30 8.42 1.31 -19.64
N PHE A 31 7.15 1.53 -19.97
CA PHE A 31 6.29 2.33 -19.11
C PHE A 31 6.10 1.67 -17.73
N LEU A 32 5.80 0.37 -17.72
CA LEU A 32 5.53 -0.38 -16.49
C LEU A 32 6.73 -0.44 -15.56
N ILE A 33 7.96 -0.62 -16.08
CA ILE A 33 9.15 -0.64 -15.23
C ILE A 33 9.44 0.74 -14.62
N VAL A 34 9.27 1.81 -15.40
CA VAL A 34 9.54 3.19 -14.96
C VAL A 34 8.50 3.67 -13.96
N THR A 35 7.22 3.33 -14.16
CA THR A 35 6.11 3.85 -13.34
C THR A 35 5.67 2.90 -12.23
N GLY A 36 5.97 1.60 -12.35
CA GLY A 36 5.57 0.55 -11.42
C GLY A 36 5.98 0.84 -9.98
N ASN A 37 7.27 1.15 -9.75
CA ASN A 37 7.74 1.52 -8.42
C ASN A 37 7.31 2.92 -7.98
N ARG A 38 7.03 3.84 -8.92
CA ARG A 38 6.64 5.21 -8.58
C ARG A 38 5.26 5.27 -7.92
N ARG A 39 4.38 4.30 -8.18
CA ARG A 39 3.05 4.23 -7.57
C ARG A 39 3.08 4.05 -6.04
N LYS A 40 4.20 3.55 -5.50
CA LYS A 40 4.47 3.46 -4.07
C LYS A 40 4.40 4.82 -3.37
N TYR A 41 4.78 5.90 -4.06
CA TYR A 41 4.83 7.26 -3.48
C TYR A 41 4.08 8.34 -4.29
N ILE A 42 3.58 8.03 -5.48
CA ILE A 42 2.72 8.94 -6.27
C ILE A 42 1.26 8.48 -6.16
N SER A 43 0.46 9.25 -5.43
CA SER A 43 -0.97 8.97 -5.18
C SER A 43 -1.94 9.57 -6.22
N LYS A 44 -1.43 9.98 -7.40
CA LYS A 44 -2.25 10.60 -8.45
C LYS A 44 -3.16 9.57 -9.15
N ASN A 45 -4.46 9.89 -9.25
CA ASN A 45 -5.45 9.02 -9.91
C ASN A 45 -5.11 8.71 -11.37
N TRP A 46 -4.59 9.69 -12.12
CA TRP A 46 -4.21 9.50 -13.53
C TRP A 46 -3.12 8.43 -13.70
N LEU A 47 -2.09 8.46 -12.84
CA LEU A 47 -1.02 7.45 -12.87
C LEU A 47 -1.59 6.06 -12.58
N ARG A 48 -2.49 5.95 -11.60
CA ARG A 48 -3.14 4.69 -11.23
C ARG A 48 -3.96 4.11 -12.38
N PHE A 49 -4.70 4.94 -13.10
CA PHE A 49 -5.50 4.53 -14.25
C PHE A 49 -4.62 4.06 -15.41
N MET A 50 -3.57 4.81 -15.74
CA MET A 50 -2.63 4.43 -16.82
C MET A 50 -1.88 3.14 -16.50
N LEU A 51 -1.40 2.99 -15.26
CA LEU A 51 -0.77 1.75 -14.80
C LEU A 51 -1.70 0.54 -14.90
N TRP A 52 -2.96 0.70 -14.50
CA TRP A 52 -3.97 -0.35 -14.61
C TRP A 52 -4.19 -0.76 -16.07
N LEU A 53 -4.39 0.22 -16.94
CA LEU A 53 -4.61 -0.01 -18.37
C LEU A 53 -3.43 -0.75 -19.00
N PHE A 54 -2.20 -0.28 -18.75
CA PHE A 54 -1.02 -0.84 -19.40
C PHE A 54 -0.62 -2.19 -18.82
N TYR A 55 -0.83 -2.41 -17.51
CA TYR A 55 -0.63 -3.71 -16.87
C TYR A 55 -1.53 -4.76 -17.51
N LEU A 56 -2.82 -4.45 -17.66
CA LEU A 56 -3.75 -5.36 -18.34
C LEU A 56 -3.40 -5.54 -19.82
N SER A 57 -3.04 -4.46 -20.52
CA SER A 57 -2.74 -4.52 -21.96
C SER A 57 -1.47 -5.33 -22.27
N ALA A 58 -0.48 -5.34 -21.38
CA ALA A 58 0.84 -5.92 -21.65
C ALA A 58 0.77 -7.41 -22.02
N ASP A 59 0.06 -8.22 -21.22
CA ASP A 59 -0.06 -9.66 -21.44
C ASP A 59 -0.94 -9.96 -22.67
N TRP A 60 -2.00 -9.17 -22.88
CA TRP A 60 -2.89 -9.29 -24.03
C TRP A 60 -2.18 -9.01 -25.36
N VAL A 61 -1.44 -7.90 -25.46
CA VAL A 61 -0.72 -7.52 -26.67
C VAL A 61 0.30 -8.59 -27.07
N ALA A 62 1.05 -9.13 -26.10
CA ALA A 62 2.01 -10.19 -26.37
C ALA A 62 1.33 -11.50 -26.82
N THR A 63 0.21 -11.87 -26.20
CA THR A 63 -0.56 -13.06 -26.60
C THR A 63 -1.13 -12.95 -28.01
N VAL A 64 -1.67 -11.78 -28.37
CA VAL A 64 -2.20 -11.53 -29.72
C VAL A 64 -1.08 -11.57 -30.76
N ALA A 65 0.08 -10.98 -30.46
CA ALA A 65 1.25 -11.04 -31.34
C ALA A 65 1.73 -12.48 -31.57
N LEU A 66 1.79 -13.31 -30.52
CA LEU A 66 2.09 -14.74 -30.63
C LEU A 66 1.04 -15.50 -31.46
N GLY A 67 -0.24 -15.15 -31.31
CA GLY A 67 -1.32 -15.73 -32.12
C GLY A 67 -1.21 -15.39 -33.61
N ILE A 68 -0.81 -14.16 -33.97
CA ILE A 68 -0.59 -13.79 -35.37
C ILE A 68 0.61 -14.53 -35.95
N LEU A 69 1.69 -14.67 -35.16
CA LEU A 69 2.88 -15.43 -35.56
C LEU A 69 2.60 -16.91 -35.86
N SER A 70 1.62 -17.51 -35.18
CA SER A 70 1.27 -18.93 -35.41
C SER A 70 0.54 -19.17 -36.74
N HIS A 71 -0.15 -18.14 -37.27
CA HIS A 71 -0.93 -18.21 -38.52
C HIS A 71 -0.16 -17.77 -39.77
N GLY A 72 1.02 -17.15 -39.62
CA GLY A 72 1.73 -16.40 -40.68
C GLY A 72 2.22 -17.17 -41.92
N GLN A 73 1.72 -18.37 -42.22
CA GLN A 73 2.08 -19.14 -43.42
C GLN A 73 0.94 -20.00 -44.00
N SER A 74 -0.30 -19.94 -43.48
CA SER A 74 -1.37 -20.84 -43.94
C SER A 74 -2.00 -20.50 -45.30
N ASP A 75 -1.79 -19.29 -45.84
CA ASP A 75 -2.56 -18.84 -47.01
C ASP A 75 -1.80 -18.94 -48.36
N ASP A 76 -0.46 -19.01 -48.37
CA ASP A 76 0.33 -19.09 -49.61
C ASP A 76 0.73 -20.52 -50.02
N GLU A 77 0.53 -21.52 -49.15
CA GLU A 77 1.09 -22.88 -49.34
C GLU A 77 0.12 -23.90 -49.96
N LYS A 78 -1.08 -23.50 -50.40
CA LYS A 78 -1.96 -24.42 -51.17
C LYS A 78 -1.47 -24.70 -52.59
N CYS A 79 -0.44 -24.01 -53.07
CA CYS A 79 0.11 -24.20 -54.42
C CYS A 79 1.62 -24.47 -54.40
N LYS A 80 2.06 -25.62 -53.87
CA LYS A 80 3.25 -26.37 -54.35
C LYS A 80 3.38 -27.70 -53.60
N ARG A 81 2.89 -28.77 -54.24
CA ARG A 81 3.27 -30.14 -53.89
C ARG A 81 4.70 -30.41 -54.38
N SER A 82 5.44 -31.19 -53.59
CA SER A 82 6.76 -31.83 -53.84
C SER A 82 8.01 -31.03 -53.44
N SER A 83 8.82 -31.66 -52.57
CA SER A 83 10.00 -31.17 -51.81
C SER A 83 9.67 -30.16 -50.69
N LYS A 84 10.34 -30.27 -49.52
CA LYS A 84 10.17 -29.32 -48.40
C LYS A 84 10.43 -27.91 -48.93
N PRO A 85 9.43 -27.02 -49.03
CA PRO A 85 9.69 -25.64 -49.42
C PRO A 85 10.59 -24.99 -48.37
N ALA A 86 11.64 -24.28 -48.80
CA ALA A 86 12.43 -23.45 -47.89
C ALA A 86 11.50 -22.40 -47.26
N LEU A 87 11.60 -22.20 -45.93
CA LEU A 87 10.82 -21.19 -45.24
C LEU A 87 11.22 -19.78 -45.71
N ASP A 88 10.25 -18.87 -45.75
CA ASP A 88 10.54 -17.45 -46.02
C ASP A 88 11.52 -16.93 -44.96
N PRO A 89 12.71 -16.41 -45.35
CA PRO A 89 13.67 -15.84 -44.42
C PRO A 89 13.06 -14.77 -43.50
N ASN A 90 12.08 -14.00 -43.99
CA ASN A 90 11.39 -13.00 -43.16
C ASN A 90 10.49 -13.65 -42.11
N TYR A 91 9.89 -14.81 -42.40
CA TYR A 91 9.14 -15.58 -41.42
C TYR A 91 10.07 -16.09 -40.31
N VAL A 92 11.27 -16.57 -40.66
CA VAL A 92 12.28 -17.02 -39.68
C VAL A 92 12.69 -15.88 -38.75
N LEU A 93 12.94 -14.68 -39.28
CA LEU A 93 13.27 -13.51 -38.46
C LEU A 93 12.09 -13.00 -37.63
N ARG A 94 10.84 -13.12 -38.11
CA ARG A 94 9.65 -12.75 -37.32
C ARG A 94 9.37 -13.77 -36.22
N ALA A 95 9.60 -15.05 -36.46
CA ALA A 95 9.51 -16.10 -35.44
C ALA A 95 10.54 -15.91 -34.31
N PHE A 96 11.69 -15.31 -34.61
CA PHE A 96 12.68 -14.87 -33.61
C PHE A 96 12.13 -13.84 -32.61
N TRP A 97 11.02 -13.13 -32.92
CA TRP A 97 10.36 -12.24 -31.96
C TRP A 97 9.50 -12.97 -30.92
N ALA A 98 9.10 -14.23 -31.16
CA ALA A 98 8.33 -15.01 -30.18
C ALA A 98 9.07 -15.19 -28.84
N PRO A 99 10.38 -15.54 -28.82
CA PRO A 99 11.19 -15.47 -27.60
C PRO A 99 11.18 -14.12 -26.87
N PHE A 100 11.22 -12.98 -27.57
CA PHE A 100 11.15 -11.65 -26.93
C PHE A 100 9.78 -11.38 -26.32
N LEU A 101 8.71 -11.79 -26.99
CA LEU A 101 7.37 -11.70 -26.43
C LEU A 101 7.26 -12.54 -25.15
N LEU A 102 7.95 -13.67 -25.07
CA LEU A 102 8.05 -14.47 -23.85
C LEU A 102 8.80 -13.73 -22.73
N VAL A 103 9.91 -13.06 -23.05
CA VAL A 103 10.62 -12.17 -22.11
C VAL A 103 9.72 -11.04 -21.61
N HIS A 104 8.90 -10.43 -22.48
CA HIS A 104 7.94 -9.39 -22.11
C HIS A 104 6.81 -9.93 -21.21
N LEU A 105 6.33 -11.14 -21.47
CA LEU A 105 5.31 -11.80 -20.64
C LEU A 105 5.83 -12.15 -19.24
N GLY A 106 7.15 -12.30 -19.07
CA GLY A 106 7.79 -12.34 -17.76
C GLY A 106 7.60 -11.07 -16.93
N GLY A 107 7.18 -9.96 -17.55
CA GLY A 107 6.83 -8.71 -16.89
C GLY A 107 8.02 -7.98 -16.25
N PRO A 108 7.87 -6.69 -15.93
CA PRO A 108 8.93 -5.90 -15.33
C PRO A 108 9.01 -6.11 -13.82
N ASP A 109 10.23 -6.03 -13.28
CA ASP A 109 10.48 -6.38 -11.86
C ASP A 109 9.87 -5.38 -10.86
N ALA A 110 9.58 -4.17 -11.33
CA ALA A 110 8.95 -3.10 -10.57
C ALA A 110 7.44 -3.31 -10.33
N ILE A 111 6.78 -4.21 -11.06
CA ILE A 111 5.35 -4.51 -10.90
C ILE A 111 5.03 -5.94 -11.31
N THR A 112 5.03 -6.84 -10.33
CA THR A 112 4.61 -8.24 -10.52
C THR A 112 3.09 -8.37 -10.48
N ALA A 113 2.47 -7.70 -9.50
CA ALA A 113 1.03 -7.72 -9.26
C ALA A 113 0.47 -6.29 -9.23
N TYR A 114 -0.68 -6.08 -9.89
CA TYR A 114 -1.34 -4.79 -9.82
C TYR A 114 -2.12 -4.65 -8.51
N ALA A 115 -2.76 -5.71 -8.02
CA ALA A 115 -3.49 -5.79 -6.75
C ALA A 115 -3.16 -7.11 -6.02
N LEU A 116 -3.44 -7.20 -4.71
CA LEU A 116 -3.18 -8.43 -3.95
C LEU A 116 -3.89 -9.66 -4.53
N ALA A 117 -5.09 -9.48 -5.08
CA ALA A 117 -5.86 -10.54 -5.73
C ALA A 117 -5.11 -11.22 -6.89
N ASP A 118 -4.21 -10.50 -7.58
CA ASP A 118 -3.41 -11.07 -8.67
C ASP A 118 -2.43 -12.13 -8.13
N ASN A 119 -1.93 -11.96 -6.90
CA ASN A 119 -1.05 -12.94 -6.24
C ASN A 119 -1.82 -14.22 -5.92
N ASP A 120 -3.04 -14.10 -5.39
CA ASP A 120 -3.87 -15.27 -5.04
C ASP A 120 -4.32 -16.05 -6.29
N LEU A 121 -4.41 -15.38 -7.44
CA LEU A 121 -4.77 -15.98 -8.72
C LEU A 121 -3.55 -16.51 -9.51
N TRP A 122 -2.39 -16.70 -8.88
CA TRP A 122 -1.16 -17.14 -9.54
C TRP A 122 -1.29 -18.44 -10.35
N LEU A 123 -2.19 -19.36 -9.98
CA LEU A 123 -2.46 -20.58 -10.76
C LEU A 123 -3.05 -20.27 -12.14
N ARG A 124 -3.83 -19.20 -12.29
CA ARG A 124 -4.33 -18.74 -13.60
C ARG A 124 -3.18 -18.22 -14.45
N HIS A 125 -2.26 -17.47 -13.84
CA HIS A 125 -1.05 -17.01 -14.52
C HIS A 125 -0.14 -18.17 -14.93
N LEU A 126 -0.01 -19.21 -14.09
CA LEU A 126 0.72 -20.43 -14.43
C LEU A 126 0.09 -21.19 -15.61
N LEU A 127 -1.25 -21.31 -15.66
CA LEU A 127 -1.93 -21.90 -16.82
C LEU A 127 -1.69 -21.07 -18.09
N GLY A 128 -1.78 -19.74 -17.98
CA GLY A 128 -1.46 -18.82 -19.07
C GLY A 128 -0.03 -18.99 -19.58
N LEU A 129 0.94 -19.16 -18.67
CA LEU A 129 2.34 -19.46 -18.98
C LEU A 129 2.45 -20.71 -19.85
N PHE A 130 1.86 -21.84 -19.45
CA PHE A 130 1.96 -23.08 -20.21
C PHE A 130 1.43 -22.93 -21.63
N VAL A 131 0.29 -22.25 -21.80
CA VAL A 131 -0.31 -22.01 -23.12
C VAL A 131 0.58 -21.09 -23.97
N GLN A 132 1.04 -19.97 -23.41
CA GLN A 132 1.86 -19.00 -24.14
C GLN A 132 3.26 -19.54 -24.50
N VAL A 133 3.90 -20.27 -23.59
CA VAL A 133 5.15 -20.99 -23.86
C VAL A 133 4.94 -22.04 -24.95
N GLY A 134 3.82 -22.77 -24.92
CA GLY A 134 3.46 -23.74 -25.95
C GLY A 134 3.29 -23.09 -27.32
N ILE A 135 2.58 -21.96 -27.41
CA ILE A 135 2.40 -21.21 -28.67
C ILE A 135 3.75 -20.65 -29.17
N ALA A 136 4.53 -20.03 -28.30
CA ALA A 136 5.84 -19.49 -28.67
C ALA A 136 6.80 -20.60 -29.13
N GLY A 137 6.80 -21.74 -28.43
CA GLY A 137 7.55 -22.94 -28.81
C GLY A 137 7.10 -23.48 -30.16
N TYR A 138 5.79 -23.59 -30.39
CA TYR A 138 5.24 -24.03 -31.68
C TYR A 138 5.69 -23.14 -32.85
N VAL A 139 5.56 -21.81 -32.71
CA VAL A 139 6.05 -20.84 -33.70
C VAL A 139 7.54 -21.03 -33.97
N PHE A 140 8.32 -21.16 -32.90
CA PHE A 140 9.77 -21.27 -32.97
C PHE A 140 10.26 -22.60 -33.57
N PHE A 141 9.61 -23.72 -33.24
CA PHE A 141 9.91 -25.02 -33.85
C PHE A 141 9.50 -25.06 -35.33
N ARG A 142 8.40 -24.41 -35.70
CA ARG A 142 7.96 -24.33 -37.09
C ARG A 142 8.95 -23.56 -37.97
N SER A 143 9.63 -22.55 -37.44
CA SER A 143 10.66 -21.77 -38.16
C SER A 143 12.06 -22.40 -38.13
N TRP A 144 12.20 -23.63 -37.63
CA TRP A 144 13.52 -24.23 -37.38
C TRP A 144 14.17 -24.81 -38.65
N GLU A 145 15.09 -24.07 -39.25
CA GLU A 145 15.95 -24.52 -40.37
C GLU A 145 17.42 -24.75 -39.97
N GLY A 146 17.75 -24.66 -38.68
CA GLY A 146 19.15 -24.69 -38.22
C GLY A 146 19.96 -23.45 -38.60
N SER A 147 19.31 -22.32 -38.88
CA SER A 147 19.99 -21.04 -39.14
C SER A 147 20.64 -20.46 -37.88
N PRO A 148 21.68 -19.61 -37.99
CA PRO A 148 22.28 -18.91 -36.84
C PRO A 148 21.25 -18.12 -36.00
N VAL A 149 20.23 -17.54 -36.64
CA VAL A 149 19.14 -16.80 -35.97
C VAL A 149 18.34 -17.71 -35.05
N ASN A 150 18.10 -18.96 -35.46
CA ASN A 150 17.38 -19.93 -34.64
C ASN A 150 18.17 -20.31 -33.38
N TYR A 151 19.49 -20.51 -33.47
CA TYR A 151 20.30 -20.75 -32.28
C TYR A 151 20.28 -19.57 -31.30
N LEU A 152 20.37 -18.33 -31.81
CA LEU A 152 20.21 -17.14 -30.98
C LEU A 152 18.80 -17.02 -30.39
N GLY A 153 17.78 -17.42 -31.14
CA GLY A 153 16.39 -17.42 -30.68
C GLY A 153 16.17 -18.39 -29.53
N ALA A 154 16.85 -19.55 -29.54
CA ALA A 154 16.80 -20.52 -28.45
C ALA A 154 17.41 -19.98 -27.16
N VAL A 155 18.49 -19.18 -27.26
CA VAL A 155 19.11 -18.50 -26.12
C VAL A 155 18.15 -17.48 -25.48
N ILE A 156 17.45 -16.68 -26.29
CA ILE A 156 16.42 -15.74 -25.79
C ILE A 156 15.22 -16.50 -25.22
N PHE A 157 14.84 -17.62 -25.85
CA PHE A 157 13.73 -18.44 -25.38
C PHE A 157 13.98 -18.95 -23.97
N ALA A 158 15.21 -19.42 -23.70
CA ALA A 158 15.65 -19.79 -22.36
C ALA A 158 15.57 -18.61 -21.37
N ALA A 159 16.03 -17.41 -21.77
CA ALA A 159 15.91 -16.20 -20.94
C ALA A 159 14.44 -15.85 -20.65
N GLY A 160 13.55 -15.99 -21.64
CA GLY A 160 12.11 -15.78 -21.51
C GLY A 160 11.47 -16.76 -20.53
N LEU A 161 11.83 -18.05 -20.59
CA LEU A 161 11.38 -19.05 -19.62
C LEU A 161 11.79 -18.72 -18.19
N ILE A 162 13.06 -18.31 -17.99
CA ILE A 162 13.56 -17.90 -16.67
C ILE A 162 12.72 -16.73 -16.14
N LYS A 163 12.58 -15.65 -16.92
CA LYS A 163 11.84 -14.45 -16.49
C LYS A 163 10.37 -14.70 -16.19
N TYR A 164 9.72 -15.56 -16.98
CA TYR A 164 8.34 -15.93 -16.74
C TYR A 164 8.21 -16.82 -15.50
N GLY A 165 9.12 -17.79 -15.34
CA GLY A 165 9.23 -18.60 -14.13
C GLY A 165 9.37 -17.73 -12.87
N GLU A 166 10.25 -16.74 -12.90
CA GLU A 166 10.45 -15.76 -11.81
C GLU A 166 9.17 -15.00 -11.47
N ARG A 167 8.40 -14.53 -12.47
CA ARG A 167 7.10 -13.87 -12.25
C ARG A 167 6.13 -14.79 -11.52
N THR A 168 6.03 -16.04 -11.95
CA THR A 168 5.11 -17.03 -11.36
C THR A 168 5.53 -17.39 -9.94
N TRP A 169 6.83 -17.57 -9.71
CA TRP A 169 7.39 -17.81 -8.38
C TRP A 169 7.14 -16.63 -7.44
N ALA A 170 7.29 -15.40 -7.91
CA ALA A 170 7.00 -14.20 -7.15
C ALA A 170 5.52 -14.11 -6.76
N LEU A 171 4.59 -14.30 -7.71
CA LEU A 171 3.15 -14.31 -7.45
C LEU A 171 2.76 -15.41 -6.46
N SER A 172 3.27 -16.63 -6.63
CA SER A 172 2.99 -17.75 -5.73
C SER A 172 3.54 -17.50 -4.32
N SER A 173 4.74 -16.94 -4.19
CA SER A 173 5.35 -16.64 -2.89
C SER A 173 4.63 -15.48 -2.17
N ALA A 174 4.13 -14.50 -2.92
CA ALA A 174 3.37 -13.37 -2.40
C ALA A 174 1.87 -13.67 -2.19
N SER A 175 1.37 -14.80 -2.68
CA SER A 175 0.00 -15.27 -2.41
C SER A 175 -0.20 -15.47 -0.91
N ARG A 176 -1.43 -15.32 -0.41
CA ARG A 176 -1.72 -15.46 1.02
C ARG A 176 -1.20 -16.78 1.58
N ASP A 177 -1.46 -17.88 0.89
CA ASP A 177 -1.07 -19.21 1.35
C ASP A 177 0.45 -19.41 1.25
N GLY A 178 1.10 -18.93 0.18
CA GLY A 178 2.55 -19.00 0.02
C GLY A 178 3.28 -18.16 1.08
N PHE A 179 2.84 -16.92 1.27
CA PHE A 179 3.41 -16.00 2.25
C PHE A 179 3.23 -16.53 3.66
N ARG A 180 2.03 -16.99 4.03
CA ARG A 180 1.75 -17.59 5.35
C ARG A 180 2.58 -18.86 5.59
N LYS A 181 2.63 -19.78 4.63
CA LYS A 181 3.42 -21.03 4.75
C LYS A 181 4.91 -20.77 4.98
N SER A 182 5.45 -19.69 4.41
CA SER A 182 6.86 -19.32 4.62
C SER A 182 7.20 -18.87 6.05
N MET A 183 6.19 -18.61 6.89
CA MET A 183 6.35 -18.06 8.24
C MET A 183 5.81 -18.95 9.36
N VAL A 184 4.97 -19.93 9.03
CA VAL A 184 4.43 -20.88 10.01
C VAL A 184 5.49 -21.93 10.29
N SER A 185 5.95 -22.01 11.54
CA SER A 185 6.79 -23.11 12.03
C SER A 185 6.00 -24.42 12.05
N ASP A 186 6.71 -25.55 12.07
CA ASP A 186 6.07 -26.86 12.20
C ASP A 186 5.12 -26.88 13.42
N PRO A 187 3.96 -27.56 13.32
CA PRO A 187 3.00 -27.63 14.42
C PRO A 187 3.66 -28.16 15.70
N ASP A 188 3.74 -27.31 16.73
CA ASP A 188 4.18 -27.69 18.06
C ASP A 188 2.95 -27.98 18.93
N PRO A 189 2.70 -29.25 19.33
CA PRO A 189 1.60 -29.59 20.24
C PRO A 189 1.82 -29.06 21.67
N GLY A 190 2.97 -28.43 21.94
CA GLY A 190 3.39 -27.99 23.25
C GLY A 190 3.83 -29.17 24.13
N PRO A 191 4.01 -28.95 25.44
CA PRO A 191 4.33 -30.02 26.38
C PRO A 191 3.25 -31.11 26.36
N ASN A 192 3.67 -32.37 26.33
CA ASN A 192 2.73 -33.50 26.35
C ASN A 192 1.93 -33.50 27.67
N TYR A 193 0.66 -33.11 27.58
CA TYR A 193 -0.24 -32.97 28.73
C TYR A 193 -0.44 -34.30 29.47
N ALA A 194 -0.61 -35.40 28.74
CA ALA A 194 -0.79 -36.72 29.36
C ALA A 194 0.42 -37.09 30.21
N LYS A 195 1.63 -36.94 29.66
CA LYS A 195 2.88 -37.18 30.38
C LYS A 195 3.05 -36.26 31.59
N PHE A 196 2.66 -34.99 31.48
CA PHE A 196 2.68 -34.06 32.60
C PHE A 196 1.71 -34.48 33.71
N MET A 197 0.50 -34.91 33.36
CA MET A 197 -0.51 -35.35 34.32
C MET A 197 -0.12 -36.66 34.99
N ASP A 198 0.47 -37.61 34.25
CA ASP A 198 1.00 -38.86 34.80
C ASP A 198 2.09 -38.58 35.85
N ASP A 199 3.04 -37.69 35.54
CA ASP A 199 4.11 -37.26 36.46
C ASP A 199 3.55 -36.52 37.68
N TYR A 200 2.56 -35.64 37.48
CA TYR A 200 1.88 -34.93 38.56
C TYR A 200 1.17 -35.89 39.53
N ILE A 201 0.46 -36.89 39.00
CA ILE A 201 -0.26 -37.90 39.80
C ILE A 201 0.72 -38.81 40.54
N SER A 202 1.78 -39.31 39.87
CA SER A 202 2.81 -40.15 40.51
C SER A 202 3.46 -39.45 41.69
N LYS A 203 3.91 -38.21 41.49
CA LYS A 203 4.57 -37.41 42.54
C LYS A 203 3.64 -37.12 43.72
N LYS A 204 2.35 -36.92 43.46
CA LYS A 204 1.35 -36.76 44.52
C LYS A 204 1.13 -38.07 45.30
N ALA A 205 1.14 -39.22 44.62
CA ALA A 205 1.02 -40.54 45.24
C ALA A 205 2.26 -40.90 46.09
N GLU A 206 3.45 -40.49 45.67
CA GLU A 206 4.72 -40.65 46.40
C GLU A 206 4.83 -39.77 47.66
N GLY A 207 3.83 -38.92 47.94
CA GLY A 207 3.75 -38.10 49.15
C GLY A 207 4.37 -36.70 49.04
N TYR A 208 4.80 -36.28 47.84
CA TYR A 208 5.28 -34.91 47.62
C TYR A 208 4.12 -33.90 47.59
N ARG A 209 4.39 -32.67 48.04
CA ARG A 209 3.48 -31.54 47.83
C ARG A 209 3.78 -30.92 46.46
N VAL A 210 2.89 -31.17 45.50
CA VAL A 210 3.05 -30.69 44.11
C VAL A 210 2.29 -29.38 43.94
N SER A 211 3.00 -28.32 43.56
CA SER A 211 2.44 -27.00 43.24
C SER A 211 2.65 -26.69 41.76
N LEU A 212 1.75 -25.92 41.15
CA LEU A 212 1.89 -25.48 39.76
C LEU A 212 2.75 -24.21 39.74
N GLY A 213 3.91 -24.27 39.09
CA GLY A 213 4.75 -23.11 38.83
C GLY A 213 4.70 -22.73 37.35
N LYS A 214 4.55 -21.43 37.03
CA LYS A 214 4.80 -20.97 35.65
C LYS A 214 6.30 -21.10 35.36
N ALA A 215 6.67 -21.84 34.33
CA ALA A 215 8.01 -21.74 33.79
C ALA A 215 8.03 -20.50 32.87
N ILE A 216 8.71 -19.46 33.30
CA ILE A 216 9.08 -18.36 32.42
C ILE A 216 10.39 -18.82 31.79
N ASP A 217 10.38 -19.18 30.51
CA ASP A 217 11.63 -19.30 29.79
C ASP A 217 12.25 -17.89 29.74
N GLU A 218 13.26 -17.67 30.58
CA GLU A 218 14.14 -16.49 30.52
C GLU A 218 14.98 -16.57 29.24
N TYR A 219 14.35 -16.29 28.10
CA TYR A 219 15.10 -15.91 26.92
C TYR A 219 15.62 -14.49 27.14
N GLN A 220 16.94 -14.33 27.03
CA GLN A 220 17.59 -13.03 27.12
C GLN A 220 16.95 -12.07 26.12
N VAL A 221 16.41 -10.95 26.64
CA VAL A 221 16.12 -9.78 25.81
C VAL A 221 17.44 -9.43 25.13
N VAL A 222 17.50 -9.53 23.80
CA VAL A 222 18.68 -9.09 23.05
C VAL A 222 18.84 -7.59 23.30
N HIS A 223 19.67 -7.25 24.28
CA HIS A 223 20.09 -5.89 24.53
C HIS A 223 20.97 -5.47 23.37
N HIS A 224 20.42 -4.68 22.45
CA HIS A 224 21.26 -3.97 21.51
C HIS A 224 22.15 -2.99 22.29
N PRO A 225 23.46 -2.95 22.01
CA PRO A 225 24.32 -1.93 22.59
C PRO A 225 23.75 -0.58 22.21
N ASN A 226 23.57 0.29 23.20
CA ASN A 226 23.20 1.68 22.97
C ASN A 226 24.22 2.26 21.98
N SER A 227 23.80 2.47 20.73
CA SER A 227 24.59 3.29 19.81
C SER A 227 24.68 4.68 20.43
N PRO A 228 25.87 5.28 20.55
CA PRO A 228 25.99 6.63 21.07
C PRO A 228 25.03 7.56 20.33
N GLU A 229 24.42 8.48 21.06
CA GLU A 229 23.70 9.62 20.50
C GLU A 229 24.69 10.48 19.71
N SER A 230 25.02 10.08 18.48
CA SER A 230 25.79 10.91 17.57
C SER A 230 25.37 10.61 16.13
N ASN A 231 24.61 11.55 15.58
CA ASN A 231 24.11 11.65 14.22
C ASN A 231 23.16 10.53 13.75
N LEU A 232 22.03 10.95 13.18
CA LEU A 232 21.04 10.14 12.46
C LEU A 232 21.72 9.25 11.40
N ASP A 233 22.20 8.06 11.78
CA ASP A 233 22.75 7.12 10.82
C ASP A 233 21.60 6.36 10.14
N ALA A 234 21.39 6.65 8.87
CA ALA A 234 20.38 5.98 8.05
C ALA A 234 20.58 4.45 8.04
N ALA A 235 21.83 3.97 8.16
CA ALA A 235 22.14 2.55 8.20
C ALA A 235 21.65 1.88 9.50
N ALA A 236 21.78 2.56 10.66
CA ALA A 236 21.24 2.06 11.92
C ALA A 236 19.70 1.92 11.86
N THR A 237 19.01 2.91 11.30
CA THR A 237 17.55 2.87 11.14
C THR A 237 17.11 1.71 10.25
N LEU A 238 17.82 1.44 9.15
CA LEU A 238 17.53 0.32 8.25
C LEU A 238 17.71 -1.05 8.93
N ARG A 239 18.76 -1.21 9.72
CA ARG A 239 19.03 -2.45 10.45
C ARG A 239 17.95 -2.74 11.50
N ASP A 240 17.59 -1.73 12.29
CA ASP A 240 16.53 -1.87 13.30
C ASP A 240 15.18 -2.17 12.65
N ALA A 241 14.87 -1.48 11.53
CA ALA A 241 13.66 -1.74 10.76
C ALA A 241 13.60 -3.17 10.23
N PHE A 242 14.71 -3.71 9.72
CA PHE A 242 14.73 -5.10 9.24
C PHE A 242 14.54 -6.13 10.35
N TYR A 243 15.10 -5.87 11.53
CA TYR A 243 14.88 -6.72 12.70
C TYR A 243 13.40 -6.80 13.05
N PHE A 244 12.73 -5.65 13.20
CA PHE A 244 11.31 -5.62 13.51
C PHE A 244 10.44 -6.13 12.37
N PHE A 245 10.81 -5.86 11.12
CA PHE A 245 10.14 -6.40 9.94
C PHE A 245 10.01 -7.92 10.00
N GLY A 246 11.06 -8.63 10.44
CA GLY A 246 11.05 -10.08 10.59
C GLY A 246 9.92 -10.59 11.49
N THR A 247 9.57 -9.82 12.51
CA THR A 247 8.49 -10.10 13.46
C THR A 247 7.14 -9.59 12.95
N PHE A 248 7.04 -8.31 12.58
CA PHE A 248 5.76 -7.65 12.29
C PHE A 248 5.19 -7.96 10.91
N LYS A 249 5.99 -8.52 9.98
CA LYS A 249 5.45 -9.07 8.72
C LYS A 249 4.41 -10.18 8.92
N LYS A 250 4.43 -10.84 10.10
CA LYS A 250 3.43 -11.84 10.50
C LYS A 250 2.01 -11.27 10.56
N LEU A 251 1.85 -9.98 10.86
CA LEU A 251 0.55 -9.31 10.87
C LEU A 251 -0.11 -9.29 9.49
N PHE A 252 0.69 -9.29 8.43
CA PHE A 252 0.20 -9.36 7.05
C PHE A 252 -0.07 -10.80 6.57
N ALA A 253 -0.19 -11.75 7.50
CA ALA A 253 -0.49 -13.16 7.20
C ALA A 253 -1.47 -13.79 8.21
N ASP A 254 -2.20 -12.97 8.98
CA ASP A 254 -3.09 -13.42 10.05
C ASP A 254 -2.38 -14.31 11.08
N LEU A 255 -1.10 -14.05 11.36
CA LEU A 255 -0.32 -14.78 12.36
C LEU A 255 -0.22 -13.98 13.66
N ILE A 256 -0.35 -14.70 14.78
CA ILE A 256 -0.29 -14.12 16.12
C ILE A 256 1.18 -13.87 16.51
N LEU A 257 1.43 -12.70 17.10
CA LEU A 257 2.73 -12.30 17.64
C LEU A 257 2.93 -12.88 19.06
N SER A 258 4.18 -13.18 19.42
CA SER A 258 4.47 -13.70 20.75
C SER A 258 4.47 -12.59 21.81
N PHE A 259 4.28 -12.96 23.09
CA PHE A 259 4.43 -12.02 24.19
C PHE A 259 5.84 -11.41 24.27
N GLN A 260 6.86 -12.18 23.89
CA GLN A 260 8.26 -11.72 23.88
C GLN A 260 8.49 -10.66 22.79
N ASP A 261 7.95 -10.87 21.59
CA ASP A 261 7.95 -9.89 20.49
C ASP A 261 7.34 -8.55 20.97
N ARG A 262 6.20 -8.62 21.68
CA ARG A 262 5.53 -7.46 22.28
C ARG A 262 6.46 -6.71 23.23
N LYS A 263 7.10 -7.42 24.17
CA LYS A 263 7.95 -6.83 25.20
C LYS A 263 9.20 -6.18 24.59
N SER A 264 9.85 -6.87 23.64
CA SER A 264 11.05 -6.37 22.94
C SER A 264 10.74 -5.08 22.19
N SER A 265 9.72 -5.12 21.32
CA SER A 265 9.30 -3.96 20.52
C SER A 265 8.93 -2.76 21.38
N ARG A 266 8.14 -2.97 22.44
CA ARG A 266 7.76 -1.90 23.37
C ARG A 266 8.95 -1.23 24.01
N SER A 267 9.88 -2.02 24.54
CA SER A 267 11.05 -1.49 25.25
C SER A 267 11.93 -0.62 24.35
N PHE A 268 11.98 -0.93 23.05
CA PHE A 268 12.66 -0.13 22.04
C PHE A 268 11.88 1.16 21.74
N PHE A 269 10.62 1.05 21.30
CA PHE A 269 9.83 2.21 20.84
C PHE A 269 9.52 3.22 21.96
N GLN A 270 9.44 2.79 23.22
CA GLN A 270 9.32 3.70 24.37
C GLN A 270 10.51 4.66 24.52
N LYS A 271 11.71 4.25 24.10
CA LYS A 271 12.93 5.08 24.19
C LYS A 271 13.16 5.93 22.95
N GLN A 272 12.44 5.68 21.85
CA GLN A 272 12.64 6.39 20.60
C GLN A 272 11.91 7.74 20.56
N VAL A 273 12.44 8.62 19.69
CA VAL A 273 11.80 9.86 19.24
C VAL A 273 10.86 9.55 18.07
N TRP A 274 9.76 10.30 17.95
CA TRP A 274 8.72 10.11 16.94
C TRP A 274 9.28 10.03 15.51
N ASP A 275 10.22 10.89 15.11
CA ASP A 275 10.75 10.93 13.74
C ASP A 275 11.44 9.60 13.37
N ARG A 276 12.28 9.06 14.26
CA ARG A 276 12.94 7.77 14.05
C ARG A 276 11.95 6.62 14.02
N ALA A 277 10.94 6.63 14.91
CA ALA A 277 9.90 5.60 14.93
C ALA A 277 9.10 5.56 13.62
N TYR A 278 8.68 6.71 13.09
CA TYR A 278 7.99 6.76 11.79
C TYR A 278 8.90 6.35 10.63
N ARG A 279 10.18 6.74 10.63
CA ARG A 279 11.12 6.27 9.58
C ARG A 279 11.27 4.76 9.58
N LEU A 280 11.27 4.12 10.75
CA LEU A 280 11.35 2.67 10.90
C LEU A 280 10.09 2.01 10.30
N VAL A 281 8.90 2.48 10.69
CA VAL A 281 7.60 2.04 10.14
C VAL A 281 7.53 2.24 8.61
N GLU A 282 8.04 3.37 8.10
CA GLU A 282 8.07 3.64 6.66
C GLU A 282 8.96 2.65 5.90
N VAL A 283 10.09 2.22 6.49
CA VAL A 283 10.95 1.16 5.92
C VAL A 283 10.22 -0.18 5.93
N GLU A 284 9.61 -0.57 7.04
CA GLU A 284 8.89 -1.84 7.16
C GLU A 284 7.73 -1.95 6.15
N LEU A 285 6.87 -0.92 6.07
CA LEU A 285 5.80 -0.87 5.08
C LEU A 285 6.35 -0.85 3.65
N GLY A 286 7.51 -0.22 3.45
CA GLY A 286 8.24 -0.26 2.20
C GLY A 286 8.67 -1.68 1.80
N LEU A 287 9.15 -2.49 2.75
CA LEU A 287 9.53 -3.88 2.53
C LEU A 287 8.29 -4.77 2.29
N ILE A 288 7.19 -4.53 3.00
CA ILE A 288 5.92 -5.23 2.76
C ILE A 288 5.41 -4.97 1.34
N TYR A 289 5.50 -3.73 0.86
CA TYR A 289 5.17 -3.41 -0.53
C TYR A 289 6.05 -4.21 -1.50
N ASP A 290 7.36 -4.26 -1.24
CA ASP A 290 8.30 -4.96 -2.10
C ASP A 290 8.01 -6.48 -2.14
N ILE A 291 7.56 -7.09 -1.04
CA ILE A 291 7.09 -8.49 -1.00
C ILE A 291 5.87 -8.71 -1.90
N PHE A 292 4.84 -7.88 -1.76
CA PHE A 292 3.53 -8.17 -2.37
C PHE A 292 3.40 -7.71 -3.82
N TYR A 293 4.16 -6.70 -4.25
CA TYR A 293 3.95 -6.05 -5.55
C TYR A 293 5.15 -6.08 -6.48
N THR A 294 6.34 -6.46 -6.01
CA THR A 294 7.58 -6.45 -6.81
C THR A 294 8.28 -7.80 -6.78
N LYS A 295 9.28 -8.00 -7.63
CA LYS A 295 10.14 -9.21 -7.62
C LYS A 295 11.36 -9.07 -6.68
N THR A 296 11.46 -7.97 -5.94
CA THR A 296 12.68 -7.57 -5.22
C THR A 296 13.20 -8.65 -4.26
N PHE A 297 12.33 -9.24 -3.45
CA PHE A 297 12.76 -10.25 -2.45
C PHE A 297 13.17 -11.58 -3.09
N GLN A 298 12.50 -12.00 -4.16
CA GLN A 298 12.87 -13.20 -4.91
C GLN A 298 14.22 -13.00 -5.61
N LEU A 299 14.45 -11.82 -6.20
CA LEU A 299 15.71 -11.46 -6.84
C LEU A 299 16.88 -11.34 -5.85
N LEU A 300 16.61 -11.00 -4.59
CA LEU A 300 17.63 -10.91 -3.54
C LEU A 300 18.00 -12.28 -2.95
N SER A 301 17.21 -13.32 -3.22
CA SER A 301 17.54 -14.68 -2.81
C SER A 301 18.77 -15.21 -3.59
N PRO A 302 19.56 -16.15 -3.04
CA PRO A 302 20.72 -16.71 -3.73
C PRO A 302 20.39 -17.30 -5.11
N LEU A 303 19.26 -18.00 -5.21
CA LEU A 303 18.77 -18.54 -6.48
C LEU A 303 18.37 -17.43 -7.45
N GLY A 304 17.67 -16.40 -6.98
CA GLY A 304 17.28 -15.24 -7.79
C GLY A 304 18.47 -14.48 -8.36
N ILE A 305 19.53 -14.28 -7.59
CA ILE A 305 20.77 -13.65 -8.07
C ILE A 305 21.39 -14.47 -9.20
N VAL A 306 21.46 -15.81 -9.06
CA VAL A 306 21.99 -16.69 -10.10
C VAL A 306 21.14 -16.62 -11.37
N LEU A 307 19.81 -16.76 -11.24
CA LEU A 307 18.87 -16.69 -12.37
C LEU A 307 18.98 -15.35 -13.11
N ARG A 308 19.16 -14.24 -12.36
CA ARG A 308 19.33 -12.92 -12.94
C ARG A 308 20.64 -12.78 -13.73
N LEU A 309 21.76 -13.23 -13.17
CA LEU A 309 23.06 -13.21 -13.85
C LEU A 309 23.04 -14.07 -15.13
N VAL A 310 22.37 -15.22 -15.08
CA VAL A 310 22.14 -16.07 -16.25
C VAL A 310 21.28 -15.34 -17.29
N GLY A 311 20.12 -14.82 -16.90
CA GLY A 311 19.19 -14.12 -17.81
C GLY A 311 19.83 -12.95 -18.55
N VAL A 312 20.55 -12.08 -17.83
CA VAL A 312 21.27 -10.93 -18.42
C VAL A 312 22.38 -11.40 -19.36
N SER A 313 23.14 -12.41 -18.96
CA SER A 313 24.21 -13.00 -19.79
C SER A 313 23.66 -13.56 -21.10
N LEU A 314 22.52 -14.26 -21.07
CA LEU A 314 21.89 -14.83 -22.27
C LEU A 314 21.49 -13.74 -23.27
N ILE A 315 20.89 -12.64 -22.81
CA ILE A 315 20.51 -11.50 -23.66
C ILE A 315 21.76 -10.81 -24.24
N LEU A 316 22.81 -10.64 -23.42
CA LEU A 316 24.06 -10.00 -23.84
C LEU A 316 24.78 -10.82 -24.92
N VAL A 317 24.85 -12.15 -24.75
CA VAL A 317 25.40 -13.06 -25.76
C VAL A 317 24.70 -12.85 -27.09
N VAL A 318 23.37 -12.80 -27.11
CA VAL A 318 22.63 -12.64 -28.35
C VAL A 318 22.88 -11.28 -28.99
N PHE A 319 22.95 -10.21 -28.20
CA PHE A 319 23.29 -8.87 -28.69
C PHE A 319 24.68 -8.80 -29.33
N ILE A 320 25.66 -9.51 -28.77
CA ILE A 320 27.03 -9.56 -29.29
C ILE A 320 27.09 -10.39 -30.59
N PHE A 321 26.40 -11.52 -30.66
CA PHE A 321 26.48 -12.43 -31.81
C PHE A 321 25.57 -12.06 -32.98
N PHE A 322 24.42 -11.41 -32.74
CA PHE A 322 23.47 -11.05 -33.80
C PHE A 322 24.06 -10.16 -34.93
N PRO A 323 24.96 -9.19 -34.65
CA PRO A 323 25.64 -8.43 -35.68
C PRO A 323 26.41 -9.26 -36.71
N PHE A 324 26.99 -10.40 -36.31
CA PHE A 324 27.82 -11.26 -37.15
C PHE A 324 27.04 -12.15 -38.13
N ILE A 325 25.71 -12.16 -38.04
CA ILE A 325 24.85 -12.90 -38.98
C ILE A 325 24.62 -12.06 -40.24
N SER A 326 24.79 -12.68 -41.43
CA SER A 326 24.48 -12.04 -42.72
C SER A 326 23.01 -11.67 -42.82
N LYS A 327 22.73 -10.42 -43.20
CA LYS A 327 21.36 -9.84 -43.22
C LYS A 327 20.77 -9.67 -44.61
N ASP A 328 21.50 -10.07 -45.64
CA ASP A 328 21.16 -9.80 -47.06
C ASP A 328 19.83 -10.43 -47.49
N HIS A 329 19.35 -11.44 -46.75
CA HIS A 329 18.12 -12.18 -47.03
C HIS A 329 16.91 -11.69 -46.22
N TYR A 330 17.08 -10.73 -45.31
CA TYR A 330 16.02 -10.25 -44.42
C TYR A 330 15.59 -8.81 -44.75
N SER A 331 14.31 -8.49 -44.50
CA SER A 331 13.80 -7.12 -44.61
C SER A 331 14.54 -6.17 -43.66
N THR A 332 15.04 -5.05 -44.17
CA THR A 332 15.71 -3.99 -43.39
C THR A 332 14.87 -3.54 -42.21
N THR A 333 13.55 -3.43 -42.38
CA THR A 333 12.63 -3.04 -41.30
C THR A 333 12.60 -4.07 -40.17
N ASP A 334 12.54 -5.36 -40.50
CA ASP A 334 12.49 -6.44 -39.50
C ASP A 334 13.83 -6.56 -38.75
N VAL A 335 14.95 -6.31 -39.43
CA VAL A 335 16.28 -6.20 -38.82
C VAL A 335 16.35 -5.03 -37.84
N VAL A 336 15.87 -3.85 -38.22
CA VAL A 336 15.85 -2.66 -37.34
C VAL A 336 14.99 -2.91 -36.09
N ILE A 337 13.80 -3.50 -36.24
CA ILE A 337 12.93 -3.85 -35.11
C ILE A 337 13.64 -4.84 -34.17
N THR A 338 14.36 -5.83 -34.73
CA THR A 338 15.10 -6.81 -33.93
C THR A 338 16.20 -6.15 -33.09
N TYR A 339 16.93 -5.18 -33.65
CA TYR A 339 17.89 -4.38 -32.89
C TYR A 339 17.22 -3.55 -31.79
N ILE A 340 16.06 -2.94 -32.07
CA ILE A 340 15.27 -2.20 -31.06
C ILE A 340 14.87 -3.12 -29.91
N LEU A 341 14.44 -4.36 -30.19
CA LEU A 341 14.10 -5.34 -29.16
C LEU A 341 15.30 -5.75 -28.31
N LEU A 342 16.46 -6.01 -28.93
CA LEU A 342 17.68 -6.38 -28.22
C LEU A 342 18.17 -5.26 -27.30
N VAL A 343 18.29 -4.04 -27.84
CA VAL A 343 18.69 -2.86 -27.06
C VAL A 343 17.68 -2.56 -25.97
N GLY A 344 16.39 -2.64 -26.29
CA GLY A 344 15.30 -2.47 -25.32
C GLY A 344 15.37 -3.48 -24.18
N ALA A 345 15.61 -4.77 -24.48
CA ALA A 345 15.77 -5.81 -23.47
C ALA A 345 16.95 -5.52 -22.54
N ILE A 346 18.12 -5.14 -23.07
CA ILE A 346 19.30 -4.76 -22.26
C ILE A 346 18.98 -3.55 -21.38
N ILE A 347 18.35 -2.50 -21.92
CA ILE A 347 17.98 -1.31 -21.16
C ILE A 347 17.03 -1.68 -20.01
N LEU A 348 16.03 -2.54 -20.26
CA LEU A 348 15.10 -3.01 -19.23
C LEU A 348 15.82 -3.80 -18.13
N GLU A 349 16.74 -4.70 -18.51
CA GLU A 349 17.56 -5.47 -17.55
C GLU A 349 18.41 -4.55 -16.67
N MET A 350 19.13 -3.61 -17.30
CA MET A 350 19.99 -2.65 -16.62
C MET A 350 19.17 -1.76 -15.68
N TYR A 351 18.02 -1.28 -16.13
CA TYR A 351 17.15 -0.43 -15.31
C TYR A 351 16.59 -1.18 -14.10
N ALA A 352 16.18 -2.44 -14.26
CA ALA A 352 15.74 -3.26 -13.13
C ALA A 352 16.89 -3.54 -12.13
N ILE A 353 18.12 -3.77 -12.59
CA ILE A 353 19.28 -3.86 -11.70
C ILE A 353 19.47 -2.55 -10.92
N LEU A 354 19.40 -1.40 -11.59
CA LEU A 354 19.52 -0.10 -10.92
C LEU A 354 18.44 0.12 -9.86
N ILE A 355 17.19 -0.30 -10.14
CA ILE A 355 16.09 -0.28 -9.17
C ILE A 355 16.42 -1.17 -7.96
N LEU A 356 16.87 -2.41 -8.20
CA LEU A 356 17.24 -3.35 -7.14
C LEU A 356 18.38 -2.80 -6.28
N LEU A 357 19.38 -2.17 -6.92
CA LEU A 357 20.49 -1.50 -6.25
C LEU A 357 20.04 -0.36 -5.33
N SER A 358 18.90 0.27 -5.64
CA SER A 358 18.33 1.37 -4.85
C SER A 358 17.36 0.94 -3.75
N SER A 359 17.01 -0.36 -3.66
CA SER A 359 16.02 -0.87 -2.70
C SER A 359 16.60 -0.92 -1.28
N ASP A 360 15.75 -0.61 -0.29
CA ASP A 360 16.06 -0.77 1.13
C ASP A 360 16.45 -2.23 1.44
N GLY A 361 15.81 -3.21 0.79
CA GLY A 361 16.08 -4.63 1.00
C GLY A 361 17.51 -5.03 0.65
N LEU A 362 18.06 -4.50 -0.44
CA LEU A 362 19.47 -4.75 -0.79
C LEU A 362 20.41 -4.08 0.19
N MET A 363 20.15 -2.83 0.59
CA MET A 363 20.99 -2.12 1.55
C MET A 363 21.06 -2.85 2.89
N ILE A 364 19.93 -3.40 3.32
CA ILE A 364 19.85 -4.27 4.50
C ILE A 364 20.68 -5.54 4.29
N TRP A 365 20.49 -6.25 3.17
CA TRP A 365 21.22 -7.48 2.88
C TRP A 365 22.73 -7.26 2.82
N LEU A 366 23.18 -6.17 2.19
CA LEU A 366 24.59 -5.75 2.16
C LEU A 366 25.10 -5.43 3.57
N SER A 367 24.28 -4.85 4.44
CA SER A 367 24.68 -4.53 5.82
C SER A 367 24.82 -5.77 6.73
N GLY A 368 24.18 -6.89 6.39
CA GLY A 368 24.22 -8.13 7.18
C GLY A 368 25.58 -8.84 7.14
N ASN A 369 25.99 -9.45 8.26
CA ASN A 369 27.28 -10.16 8.37
C ASN A 369 27.27 -11.61 7.87
N GLY A 370 26.11 -12.14 7.46
CA GLY A 370 25.94 -13.53 7.00
C GLY A 370 25.98 -13.75 5.48
N THR A 371 26.42 -12.76 4.69
CA THR A 371 26.38 -12.83 3.23
C THR A 371 27.62 -13.48 2.63
N MET A 372 27.47 -14.13 1.46
CA MET A 372 28.61 -14.67 0.69
C MET A 372 29.67 -13.60 0.41
N LEU A 373 29.27 -12.34 0.22
CA LEU A 373 30.18 -11.20 0.02
C LEU A 373 30.97 -10.84 1.29
N SER A 374 30.41 -11.11 2.48
CA SER A 374 31.12 -10.99 3.75
C SER A 374 32.19 -12.07 3.89
N PHE A 375 31.91 -13.30 3.44
CA PHE A 375 32.91 -14.39 3.42
C PHE A 375 34.09 -14.11 2.48
N VAL A 376 33.85 -13.40 1.37
CA VAL A 376 34.88 -13.04 0.38
C VAL A 376 35.59 -11.71 0.72
N GLY A 377 35.12 -10.95 1.72
CA GLY A 377 35.76 -9.72 2.20
C GLY A 377 35.59 -8.48 1.29
N ILE A 378 34.69 -8.51 0.30
CA ILE A 378 34.48 -7.41 -0.67
C ILE A 378 33.21 -6.60 -0.34
N LYS A 379 32.50 -6.95 0.75
CA LYS A 379 31.24 -6.33 1.18
C LYS A 379 31.28 -4.80 1.21
N ASP A 380 32.28 -4.21 1.88
CA ASP A 380 32.36 -2.75 2.04
C ASP A 380 32.64 -2.04 0.71
N CYS A 381 33.45 -2.66 -0.16
CA CYS A 381 33.74 -2.15 -1.49
C CYS A 381 32.49 -2.17 -2.38
N VAL A 382 31.72 -3.28 -2.36
CA VAL A 382 30.45 -3.40 -3.09
C VAL A 382 29.42 -2.42 -2.55
N ALA A 383 29.29 -2.28 -1.23
CA ALA A 383 28.39 -1.31 -0.61
C ALA A 383 28.74 0.13 -0.99
N PHE A 384 30.03 0.47 -1.02
CA PHE A 384 30.49 1.79 -1.45
C PHE A 384 30.24 2.04 -2.94
N ALA A 385 30.56 1.07 -3.80
CA ALA A 385 30.34 1.17 -5.25
C ALA A 385 28.85 1.30 -5.60
N THR A 386 27.98 0.52 -4.93
CA THR A 386 26.53 0.59 -5.10
C THR A 386 25.98 1.94 -4.64
N CYS A 387 26.41 2.46 -3.48
CA CYS A 387 26.04 3.81 -3.02
C CYS A 387 26.42 4.90 -4.03
N LYS A 388 27.64 4.84 -4.59
CA LYS A 388 28.09 5.79 -5.63
C LYS A 388 27.31 5.66 -6.93
N ALA A 389 27.02 4.44 -7.37
CA ALA A 389 26.22 4.22 -8.57
C ALA A 389 24.80 4.77 -8.39
N VAL A 390 24.14 4.44 -7.27
CA VAL A 390 22.78 4.92 -6.96
C VAL A 390 22.74 6.45 -6.85
N SER A 391 23.72 7.08 -6.20
CA SER A 391 23.77 8.54 -6.10
C SER A 391 23.99 9.21 -7.46
N PHE A 392 24.86 8.65 -8.31
CA PHE A 392 25.09 9.12 -9.67
C PHE A 392 23.83 9.03 -10.54
N PHE A 393 23.18 7.86 -10.59
CA PHE A 393 21.96 7.69 -11.40
C PHE A 393 20.76 8.47 -10.85
N ARG A 394 20.74 8.77 -9.56
CA ARG A 394 19.74 9.68 -8.97
C ARG A 394 20.02 11.14 -9.34
N PHE A 395 21.28 11.58 -9.35
CA PHE A 395 21.66 12.90 -9.82
C PHE A 395 21.23 13.13 -11.28
N LEU A 396 21.36 12.11 -12.12
CA LEU A 396 20.88 12.13 -13.52
C LEU A 396 19.35 12.04 -13.66
N GLY A 397 18.58 11.92 -12.57
CA GLY A 397 17.13 11.78 -12.61
C GLY A 397 16.61 10.43 -13.15
N ALA A 398 17.51 9.47 -13.42
CA ALA A 398 17.16 8.15 -13.93
C ALA A 398 16.53 7.26 -12.84
N LEU A 399 16.99 7.40 -11.59
CA LEU A 399 16.43 6.68 -10.44
C LEU A 399 15.41 7.52 -9.66
N PRO A 400 14.37 6.88 -9.10
CA PRO A 400 13.42 7.57 -8.23
C PRO A 400 14.07 8.09 -6.94
N ALA A 401 13.48 9.15 -6.38
CA ALA A 401 13.83 9.64 -5.04
C ALA A 401 13.55 8.56 -3.98
N ILE A 402 14.29 8.58 -2.85
CA ILE A 402 14.01 7.70 -1.68
C ILE A 402 12.72 8.19 -1.02
N ARG A 403 11.58 7.87 -1.63
CA ARG A 403 10.27 8.07 -1.04
C ARG A 403 9.62 6.70 -0.89
N ARG A 404 9.46 6.30 0.37
CA ARG A 404 8.89 5.00 0.74
C ARG A 404 7.38 4.99 0.61
N TRP A 405 6.77 6.16 0.65
CA TRP A 405 5.35 6.39 0.45
C TRP A 405 5.09 7.86 0.09
N SER A 406 3.83 8.24 -0.13
CA SER A 406 3.48 9.59 -0.58
C SER A 406 3.66 10.68 0.49
N GLY A 407 3.59 10.33 1.77
CA GLY A 407 3.62 11.30 2.88
C GLY A 407 2.36 12.18 2.96
N THR A 408 1.29 11.80 2.26
CA THR A 408 0.06 12.58 2.14
C THR A 408 -1.14 11.79 2.64
N MET A 409 -2.14 12.49 3.17
CA MET A 409 -3.44 11.94 3.55
C MET A 409 -4.56 12.58 2.73
N GLY A 410 -5.62 11.82 2.46
CA GLY A 410 -6.80 12.32 1.77
C GLY A 410 -7.58 13.30 2.64
N GLN A 411 -8.34 14.20 2.02
CA GLN A 411 -9.18 15.17 2.70
C GLN A 411 -10.54 15.24 2.00
N TYR A 412 -11.59 15.30 2.80
CA TYR A 412 -12.96 15.47 2.33
C TYR A 412 -13.79 16.18 3.40
N ASN A 413 -14.53 17.22 3.01
CA ASN A 413 -15.33 18.03 3.92
C ASN A 413 -16.80 18.10 3.46
N LEU A 414 -17.74 17.65 4.29
CA LEU A 414 -19.14 17.49 3.90
C LEU A 414 -19.79 18.83 3.56
N LEU A 415 -19.68 19.84 4.44
CA LEU A 415 -20.35 21.12 4.27
C LEU A 415 -19.81 21.88 3.04
N THR A 416 -18.50 21.84 2.85
CA THR A 416 -17.83 22.46 1.69
C THR A 416 -18.30 21.84 0.37
N VAL A 417 -18.46 20.51 0.33
CA VAL A 417 -19.00 19.81 -0.84
C VAL A 417 -20.44 20.23 -1.10
N CYS A 418 -21.30 20.18 -0.06
CA CYS A 418 -22.70 20.55 -0.19
C CYS A 418 -22.86 21.98 -0.74
N LEU A 419 -22.05 22.94 -0.28
CA LEU A 419 -22.12 24.34 -0.74
C LEU A 419 -21.59 24.55 -2.18
N LYS A 420 -20.62 23.75 -2.63
CA LYS A 420 -20.00 23.88 -3.95
C LYS A 420 -20.73 23.12 -5.06
N ASP A 421 -21.57 22.16 -4.70
CA ASP A 421 -22.29 21.33 -5.66
C ASP A 421 -23.39 22.10 -6.39
N LYS A 422 -23.00 22.81 -7.45
CA LYS A 422 -23.94 23.24 -8.49
C LYS A 422 -24.24 22.01 -9.36
N LEU A 423 -25.46 21.47 -9.25
CA LEU A 423 -26.02 20.40 -10.08
C LEU A 423 -25.61 20.61 -11.55
N THR A 424 -24.63 19.83 -12.03
CA THR A 424 -24.06 20.03 -13.37
C THR A 424 -24.94 19.44 -14.46
N THR A 425 -25.11 20.20 -15.55
CA THR A 425 -25.94 19.94 -16.74
C THR A 425 -25.62 18.63 -17.53
N PHE A 426 -24.59 17.86 -17.15
CA PHE A 426 -24.13 16.63 -17.83
C PHE A 426 -24.47 15.30 -17.10
N GLU A 427 -25.36 15.33 -16.10
CA GLU A 427 -25.76 14.16 -15.31
C GLU A 427 -26.23 12.96 -16.16
N LYS A 428 -26.96 13.19 -17.25
CA LYS A 428 -27.58 12.12 -18.04
C LYS A 428 -26.57 11.15 -18.68
N VAL A 429 -25.42 11.66 -19.15
CA VAL A 429 -24.37 10.80 -19.76
C VAL A 429 -23.61 10.03 -18.69
N GLN A 430 -23.39 10.64 -17.51
CA GLN A 430 -22.67 10.00 -16.41
C GLN A 430 -23.52 8.95 -15.68
N GLN A 431 -24.83 9.18 -15.58
CA GLN A 431 -25.81 8.22 -15.07
C GLN A 431 -25.93 7.00 -16.00
N PHE A 432 -25.86 7.19 -17.31
CA PHE A 432 -25.91 6.11 -18.30
C PHE A 432 -24.81 5.05 -18.07
N PHE A 433 -23.60 5.48 -17.73
CA PHE A 433 -22.48 4.55 -17.42
C PHE A 433 -22.46 4.05 -15.97
N ARG A 434 -23.35 4.54 -15.08
CA ARG A 434 -23.29 4.32 -13.61
C ARG A 434 -21.95 4.73 -12.95
N ILE A 435 -21.17 5.59 -13.60
CA ILE A 435 -19.87 6.08 -13.06
C ILE A 435 -20.05 7.42 -12.33
N TYR A 436 -21.23 8.06 -12.44
CA TYR A 436 -21.54 9.34 -11.78
C TYR A 436 -21.13 9.36 -10.31
N GLU A 437 -21.59 8.39 -9.51
CA GLU A 437 -21.32 8.35 -8.06
C GLU A 437 -19.81 8.19 -7.77
N LEU A 438 -19.08 7.48 -8.63
CA LEU A 438 -17.65 7.26 -8.49
C LEU A 438 -16.85 8.51 -8.87
N LEU A 439 -17.26 9.21 -9.92
CA LEU A 439 -16.66 10.48 -10.36
C LEU A 439 -16.95 11.61 -9.38
N GLU A 440 -18.20 11.72 -8.92
CA GLU A 440 -18.67 12.74 -7.99
C GLU A 440 -17.93 12.66 -6.65
N ARG A 441 -17.85 11.45 -6.06
CA ARG A 441 -17.02 11.19 -4.87
C ARG A 441 -15.60 11.71 -5.12
N THR A 442 -14.95 11.31 -6.22
CA THR A 442 -13.55 11.69 -6.48
C THR A 442 -13.32 13.18 -6.80
N ARG A 443 -14.34 13.94 -7.21
CA ARG A 443 -14.20 15.32 -7.71
C ARG A 443 -13.75 16.32 -6.65
N HIS A 444 -14.19 16.12 -5.40
CA HIS A 444 -13.95 17.05 -4.30
C HIS A 444 -12.86 16.58 -3.33
N ARG A 445 -12.24 15.44 -3.62
CA ARG A 445 -11.10 14.92 -2.87
C ARG A 445 -9.85 15.71 -3.22
N TYR A 446 -9.12 16.13 -2.19
CA TYR A 446 -7.72 16.57 -2.31
C TYR A 446 -6.85 15.79 -1.34
N ARG A 447 -5.53 15.97 -1.43
CA ARG A 447 -4.54 15.36 -0.55
C ARG A 447 -3.65 16.45 0.04
N VAL A 448 -3.27 16.29 1.30
CA VAL A 448 -2.41 17.22 2.05
C VAL A 448 -1.22 16.45 2.61
N ASP A 449 -0.04 17.09 2.61
CA ASP A 449 1.15 16.55 3.27
C ASP A 449 0.90 16.46 4.77
N ILE A 450 1.24 15.33 5.38
CA ILE A 450 0.98 15.09 6.80
C ILE A 450 1.91 15.99 7.63
N PRO A 451 1.36 16.89 8.47
CA PRO A 451 2.16 17.74 9.35
C PRO A 451 3.10 16.97 10.25
N LYS A 452 4.34 17.46 10.43
CA LYS A 452 5.31 16.84 11.35
C LYS A 452 4.80 16.83 12.79
N GLY A 453 4.22 17.93 13.25
CA GLY A 453 3.61 18.02 14.58
C GLY A 453 2.43 17.07 14.78
N LEU A 454 1.65 16.73 13.74
CA LEU A 454 0.61 15.70 13.84
C LEU A 454 1.22 14.32 14.10
N LYS A 455 2.28 13.94 13.37
CA LYS A 455 3.02 12.68 13.63
C LYS A 455 3.50 12.63 15.08
N GLN A 456 4.10 13.73 15.56
CA GLN A 456 4.57 13.86 16.94
C GLN A 456 3.44 13.69 17.97
N LEU A 457 2.32 14.40 17.81
CA LEU A 457 1.18 14.32 18.74
C LEU A 457 0.58 12.91 18.80
N VAL A 458 0.33 12.28 17.66
CA VAL A 458 -0.19 10.89 17.62
C VAL A 458 0.79 9.93 18.29
N PHE A 459 2.10 10.04 18.00
CA PHE A 459 3.11 9.21 18.64
C PHE A 459 3.12 9.39 20.17
N ASN A 460 3.09 10.63 20.64
CA ASN A 460 3.10 10.94 22.08
C ASN A 460 1.85 10.41 22.78
N GLN A 461 0.67 10.53 22.16
CA GLN A 461 -0.58 10.01 22.72
C GLN A 461 -0.57 8.47 22.78
N LEU A 462 -0.11 7.79 21.73
CA LEU A 462 0.04 6.34 21.74
C LEU A 462 1.07 5.88 22.78
N LYS A 463 2.18 6.60 22.92
CA LYS A 463 3.22 6.34 23.93
C LYS A 463 2.68 6.50 25.35
N ALA A 464 1.87 7.53 25.61
CA ALA A 464 1.26 7.77 26.92
C ALA A 464 0.31 6.65 27.36
N ARG A 465 -0.43 6.03 26.42
CA ARG A 465 -1.32 4.87 26.67
C ARG A 465 -0.60 3.61 27.13
N ILE A 466 0.73 3.56 27.03
CA ILE A 466 1.50 2.41 27.51
C ILE A 466 1.87 2.57 28.98
N SER A 467 1.97 3.81 29.45
CA SER A 467 2.30 4.13 30.84
C SER A 467 1.11 3.92 31.79
N SER A 468 -0.11 3.88 31.26
CA SER A 468 -1.34 3.51 31.97
C SER A 468 -1.74 2.06 31.71
N ASP A 469 -2.86 1.58 32.28
CA ASP A 469 -3.32 0.19 32.15
C ASP A 469 -3.45 -0.25 30.68
N VAL A 470 -2.47 -1.04 30.25
CA VAL A 470 -2.31 -1.48 28.86
C VAL A 470 -3.48 -2.32 28.39
N GLU A 471 -4.02 -3.20 29.23
CA GLU A 471 -5.08 -4.12 28.83
C GLU A 471 -6.39 -3.35 28.63
N ALA A 472 -6.67 -2.39 29.52
CA ALA A 472 -7.75 -1.44 29.35
C ALA A 472 -7.57 -0.60 28.07
N ASN A 473 -6.36 -0.14 27.77
CA ASN A 473 -6.09 0.66 26.58
C ASN A 473 -6.15 -0.13 25.27
N VAL A 474 -5.80 -1.42 25.28
CA VAL A 474 -6.06 -2.32 24.15
C VAL A 474 -7.57 -2.40 23.93
N GLN A 475 -8.37 -2.68 24.98
CA GLN A 475 -9.83 -2.73 24.85
C GLN A 475 -10.45 -1.41 24.36
N ILE A 476 -9.93 -0.26 24.78
CA ILE A 476 -10.38 1.05 24.27
C ILE A 476 -10.07 1.17 22.77
N CYS A 477 -8.85 0.82 22.36
CA CYS A 477 -8.44 0.92 20.96
C CYS A 477 -9.12 -0.11 20.06
N THR A 478 -9.64 -1.23 20.59
CA THR A 478 -10.09 -2.36 19.75
C THR A 478 -11.58 -2.64 19.84
N LEU A 479 -12.21 -2.43 21.01
CA LEU A 479 -13.57 -2.92 21.30
C LEU A 479 -14.58 -1.83 21.67
N ARG A 480 -14.17 -0.62 22.09
CA ARG A 480 -15.07 0.29 22.83
C ARG A 480 -15.04 1.78 22.50
N CYS A 481 -14.24 2.20 21.52
CA CYS A 481 -14.01 3.61 21.22
C CYS A 481 -15.30 4.39 20.86
N ASP A 482 -16.23 3.78 20.13
CA ASP A 482 -17.50 4.37 19.73
C ASP A 482 -18.44 4.67 20.91
N GLN A 483 -18.48 3.78 21.90
CA GLN A 483 -19.31 3.92 23.09
C GLN A 483 -18.75 4.90 24.10
N THR A 484 -17.42 5.05 24.22
CA THR A 484 -16.82 5.99 25.18
C THR A 484 -16.80 7.42 24.64
N VAL A 485 -16.42 7.61 23.37
CA VAL A 485 -16.27 8.94 22.73
C VAL A 485 -17.56 9.75 22.71
N LEU A 486 -18.72 9.10 22.51
CA LEU A 486 -20.02 9.78 22.48
C LEU A 486 -20.73 9.82 23.84
N LYS A 487 -20.46 8.88 24.76
CA LYS A 487 -21.06 8.90 26.12
C LYS A 487 -20.47 9.98 27.01
N ASP A 488 -19.20 10.33 26.83
CA ASP A 488 -18.56 11.41 27.60
C ASP A 488 -19.16 12.79 27.24
N THR A 489 -19.85 12.90 26.10
CA THR A 489 -20.67 14.07 25.76
C THR A 489 -22.12 13.82 26.14
N LYS A 490 -22.68 14.61 27.07
CA LYS A 490 -24.07 14.52 27.58
C LYS A 490 -25.16 14.49 26.49
N CYS A 491 -24.83 14.71 25.22
CA CYS A 491 -25.74 14.68 24.08
C CYS A 491 -26.27 13.29 23.68
N PHE A 492 -25.61 12.19 24.06
CA PHE A 492 -25.91 10.84 23.52
C PHE A 492 -26.21 9.77 24.59
N GLU A 493 -26.62 10.16 25.79
CA GLU A 493 -26.83 9.25 26.95
C GLU A 493 -27.81 8.08 26.71
N ASN A 494 -28.71 8.17 25.71
CA ASN A 494 -29.79 7.21 25.49
C ASN A 494 -29.69 6.35 24.20
N THR A 495 -28.60 6.42 23.43
CA THR A 495 -28.47 5.60 22.21
C THR A 495 -27.79 4.26 22.51
N ASN A 496 -28.58 3.18 22.57
CA ASN A 496 -28.05 1.81 22.56
C ASN A 496 -27.35 1.54 21.22
N GLY A 497 -26.01 1.48 21.23
CA GLY A 497 -25.18 1.13 20.08
C GLY A 497 -25.14 2.21 19.00
N VAL A 498 -24.23 3.17 19.12
CA VAL A 498 -23.97 4.14 18.05
C VAL A 498 -23.08 3.49 16.99
N ASP A 499 -23.55 3.47 15.75
CA ASP A 499 -22.77 3.04 14.59
C ASP A 499 -21.50 3.90 14.45
N PHE A 500 -20.33 3.27 14.26
CA PHE A 500 -19.05 3.97 14.15
C PHE A 500 -19.06 5.08 13.09
N ALA A 501 -19.77 4.87 11.99
CA ALA A 501 -19.93 5.87 10.95
C ALA A 501 -20.75 7.10 11.39
N GLN A 502 -21.73 6.92 12.29
CA GLN A 502 -22.45 8.03 12.91
C GLN A 502 -21.51 8.88 13.76
N SER A 503 -20.59 8.26 14.52
CA SER A 503 -19.58 9.00 15.30
C SER A 503 -18.71 9.88 14.40
N ILE A 504 -18.15 9.33 13.32
CA ILE A 504 -17.33 10.09 12.37
C ILE A 504 -18.11 11.27 11.78
N LEU A 505 -19.33 11.04 11.27
CA LEU A 505 -20.12 12.10 10.63
C LEU A 505 -20.52 13.19 11.63
N THR A 506 -20.95 12.81 12.83
CA THR A 506 -21.38 13.73 13.87
C THR A 506 -20.22 14.62 14.34
N TRP A 507 -19.10 14.01 14.71
CA TRP A 507 -17.91 14.74 15.11
C TRP A 507 -17.31 15.55 13.97
N HIS A 508 -17.39 15.08 12.72
CA HIS A 508 -16.88 15.82 11.57
C HIS A 508 -17.58 17.15 11.40
N ILE A 509 -18.91 17.12 11.34
CA ILE A 509 -19.73 18.33 11.19
C ILE A 509 -19.57 19.22 12.42
N ALA A 510 -19.58 18.66 13.63
CA ALA A 510 -19.41 19.44 14.86
C ALA A 510 -18.03 20.13 14.92
N THR A 511 -16.96 19.42 14.55
CA THR A 511 -15.59 19.98 14.46
C THR A 511 -15.53 21.11 13.46
N ASP A 512 -16.18 20.97 12.30
CA ASP A 512 -16.18 21.99 11.25
C ASP A 512 -16.99 23.24 11.68
N LEU A 513 -18.12 23.05 12.37
CA LEU A 513 -18.91 24.15 12.94
C LEU A 513 -18.13 24.92 14.01
N CYS A 514 -17.51 24.22 14.97
CA CYS A 514 -16.68 24.84 16.00
C CYS A 514 -15.44 25.53 15.39
N TYR A 515 -14.80 24.90 14.39
CA TYR A 515 -13.64 25.47 13.70
C TYR A 515 -13.99 26.81 13.06
N VAL A 516 -15.11 26.87 12.34
CA VAL A 516 -15.57 28.09 11.67
C VAL A 516 -15.95 29.19 12.68
N LYS A 517 -16.61 28.84 13.78
CA LYS A 517 -16.99 29.82 14.82
C LYS A 517 -15.78 30.40 15.54
N ASP A 518 -14.77 29.57 15.83
CA ASP A 518 -13.54 29.98 16.52
C ASP A 518 -12.48 30.59 15.60
N HIS A 519 -12.72 30.62 14.28
CA HIS A 519 -11.72 31.08 13.33
C HIS A 519 -11.55 32.60 13.45
N PRO A 520 -10.33 33.12 13.73
CA PRO A 520 -10.10 34.55 13.77
C PRO A 520 -10.28 35.19 12.38
N ASN A 521 -10.61 36.48 12.36
CA ASN A 521 -10.81 37.29 11.16
C ASN A 521 -9.73 37.06 10.06
N PRO A 522 -10.09 37.21 8.76
CA PRO A 522 -9.30 36.78 7.60
C PRO A 522 -8.00 37.56 7.30
N ASN A 523 -7.46 38.35 8.24
CA ASN A 523 -6.45 39.36 7.92
C ASN A 523 -4.97 38.99 8.04
N GLU A 524 -4.54 37.74 8.34
CA GLU A 524 -3.14 37.57 8.79
C GLU A 524 -2.30 36.42 8.22
N MET A 525 -2.73 35.65 7.24
CA MET A 525 -1.77 34.76 6.55
C MET A 525 -2.25 34.36 5.17
N SER A 526 -1.38 34.42 4.16
CA SER A 526 -1.72 33.83 2.87
C SER A 526 -1.94 32.32 3.04
N MET A 527 -2.84 31.74 2.23
CA MET A 527 -3.14 30.30 2.30
C MET A 527 -1.88 29.43 2.16
N LEU A 528 -0.89 29.91 1.39
CA LEU A 528 0.39 29.22 1.20
C LEU A 528 1.22 29.20 2.49
N GLU A 529 1.40 30.36 3.14
CA GLU A 529 2.14 30.48 4.40
C GLU A 529 1.49 29.66 5.52
N ALA A 530 0.16 29.64 5.59
CA ALA A 530 -0.57 28.81 6.55
C ALA A 530 -0.31 27.31 6.35
N THR A 531 -0.29 26.86 5.09
CA THR A 531 0.01 25.45 4.76
C THR A 531 1.47 25.09 5.02
N GLU A 532 2.40 26.01 4.79
CA GLU A 532 3.82 25.78 5.01
C GLU A 532 4.18 25.78 6.50
N TRP A 533 3.62 26.72 7.27
CA TRP A 533 3.69 26.74 8.73
C TRP A 533 3.21 25.40 9.29
N LEU A 534 1.98 24.98 8.92
CA LEU A 534 1.39 23.75 9.44
C LEU A 534 2.23 22.52 9.10
N ARG A 535 2.79 22.44 7.89
CA ARG A 535 3.62 21.32 7.44
C ARG A 535 4.86 21.12 8.30
N ASN A 536 5.55 22.21 8.62
CA ASN A 536 6.87 22.19 9.24
C ASN A 536 6.84 22.37 10.77
N TYR A 537 5.71 22.83 11.32
CA TYR A 537 5.56 23.05 12.76
C TYR A 537 5.72 21.76 13.57
N ILE A 538 6.48 21.87 14.67
CA ILE A 538 6.79 20.81 15.64
C ILE A 538 6.63 21.44 17.03
N ILE A 539 6.02 20.71 17.96
CA ILE A 539 5.84 21.17 19.33
C ILE A 539 7.14 20.96 20.10
N THR A 540 7.62 22.01 20.74
CA THR A 540 8.84 22.04 21.57
C THR A 540 8.51 22.51 22.98
N ASP A 541 9.42 22.29 23.94
CA ASP A 541 9.22 22.71 25.34
C ASP A 541 9.07 24.23 25.51
N GLN A 542 9.45 25.03 24.50
CA GLN A 542 9.31 26.49 24.47
C GLN A 542 7.99 26.96 23.82
N THR A 543 7.14 26.04 23.36
CA THR A 543 5.90 26.36 22.66
C THR A 543 4.89 26.98 23.62
N SER A 544 4.35 28.15 23.29
CA SER A 544 3.32 28.79 24.11
C SER A 544 2.03 27.94 24.14
N SER A 545 1.28 27.99 25.25
CA SER A 545 -0.01 27.28 25.36
C SER A 545 -0.94 27.64 24.20
N VAL A 546 -1.06 28.94 23.90
CA VAL A 546 -1.89 29.48 22.82
C VAL A 546 -1.52 28.91 21.44
N GLU A 547 -0.23 28.83 21.09
CA GLU A 547 0.19 28.26 19.81
C GLU A 547 -0.06 26.75 19.73
N ASN A 548 0.16 26.02 20.83
CA ASN A 548 -0.14 24.59 20.91
C ASN A 548 -1.64 24.35 20.66
N LEU A 549 -2.50 25.17 21.26
CA LEU A 549 -3.95 25.10 21.07
C LEU A 549 -4.38 25.45 19.65
N ARG A 550 -3.81 26.53 19.06
CA ARG A 550 -4.03 26.88 17.65
C ARG A 550 -3.64 25.71 16.73
N PHE A 551 -2.53 25.05 17.02
CA PHE A 551 -2.07 23.89 16.26
C PHE A 551 -3.00 22.69 16.42
N LYS A 552 -3.42 22.34 17.65
CA LYS A 552 -4.39 21.26 17.90
C LYS A 552 -5.72 21.48 17.21
N ARG A 553 -6.17 22.74 17.11
CA ARG A 553 -7.34 23.12 16.31
C ARG A 553 -7.18 22.79 14.83
N GLU A 554 -6.07 23.22 14.21
CA GLU A 554 -5.80 22.94 12.79
C GLU A 554 -5.68 21.43 12.52
N ILE A 555 -4.98 20.71 13.40
CA ILE A 555 -4.82 19.26 13.28
C ILE A 555 -6.15 18.52 13.48
N SER A 556 -7.00 18.98 14.40
CA SER A 556 -8.34 18.40 14.61
C SER A 556 -9.20 18.51 13.36
N ARG A 557 -9.19 19.65 12.68
CA ARG A 557 -9.85 19.81 11.38
C ARG A 557 -9.28 18.87 10.32
N LEU A 558 -7.94 18.76 10.23
CA LEU A 558 -7.29 17.87 9.26
C LEU A 558 -7.61 16.39 9.51
N LEU A 559 -7.64 15.94 10.76
CA LEU A 559 -8.02 14.59 11.14
C LEU A 559 -9.50 14.34 10.85
N SER A 560 -10.37 15.29 11.19
CA SER A 560 -11.80 15.26 10.85
C SER A 560 -12.04 15.06 9.34
N ASP A 561 -11.40 15.88 8.50
CA ASP A 561 -11.50 15.78 7.03
C ASP A 561 -10.87 14.48 6.51
N TYR A 562 -9.84 13.95 7.18
CA TYR A 562 -9.22 12.66 6.83
C TYR A 562 -10.13 11.47 7.16
N MET A 563 -10.74 11.46 8.34
CA MET A 563 -11.64 10.40 8.78
C MET A 563 -12.91 10.35 7.91
N LEU A 564 -13.44 11.51 7.53
CA LEU A 564 -14.54 11.57 6.56
C LEU A 564 -14.09 11.08 5.16
N TYR A 565 -12.87 11.43 4.74
CA TYR A 565 -12.30 10.89 3.50
C TYR A 565 -12.23 9.36 3.53
N LEU A 566 -11.78 8.76 4.63
CA LEU A 566 -11.76 7.30 4.78
C LEU A 566 -13.17 6.72 4.69
N LEU A 567 -14.15 7.31 5.35
CA LEU A 567 -15.54 6.86 5.32
C LEU A 567 -16.15 6.81 3.91
N ILE A 568 -15.76 7.73 3.03
CA ILE A 568 -16.36 7.86 1.69
C ILE A 568 -15.54 7.13 0.62
N MET A 569 -14.21 7.18 0.72
CA MET A 569 -13.29 6.72 -0.33
C MET A 569 -12.62 5.39 -0.01
N CYS A 570 -12.44 5.09 1.27
CA CYS A 570 -11.84 3.88 1.77
C CYS A 570 -12.73 3.20 2.84
N PRO A 571 -14.05 3.04 2.62
CA PRO A 571 -14.95 2.52 3.65
C PRO A 571 -14.57 1.11 4.11
N PHE A 572 -13.91 0.34 3.25
CA PHE A 572 -13.37 -0.99 3.57
C PHE A 572 -12.26 -0.96 4.63
N MET A 573 -11.61 0.18 4.87
CA MET A 573 -10.63 0.35 5.95
C MET A 573 -11.26 0.71 7.30
N LEU A 574 -12.59 0.87 7.34
CA LEU A 574 -13.31 1.20 8.56
C LEU A 574 -14.19 0.00 8.98
N PRO A 575 -14.53 -0.09 10.27
CA PRO A 575 -15.53 -1.05 10.75
C PRO A 575 -16.80 -1.03 9.90
N SER A 576 -17.34 -2.21 9.61
CA SER A 576 -18.58 -2.36 8.84
C SER A 576 -19.74 -1.62 9.54
N GLY A 577 -20.50 -0.83 8.77
CA GLY A 577 -21.63 -0.06 9.29
C GLY A 577 -22.46 0.58 8.18
N LEU A 578 -23.47 1.37 8.55
CA LEU A 578 -24.39 2.03 7.60
C LEU A 578 -23.81 3.36 7.07
N GLY A 579 -22.49 3.49 7.01
CA GLY A 579 -21.82 4.76 6.76
C GLY A 579 -22.15 5.41 5.42
N THR A 580 -22.34 4.61 4.36
CA THR A 580 -22.75 5.16 3.05
C THR A 580 -24.16 5.75 3.12
N ILE A 581 -25.11 5.04 3.75
CA ILE A 581 -26.51 5.49 3.88
C ILE A 581 -26.57 6.75 4.75
N ARG A 582 -25.91 6.75 5.90
CA ARG A 582 -25.86 7.91 6.80
C ARG A 582 -25.24 9.13 6.13
N PHE A 583 -24.16 8.93 5.38
CA PHE A 583 -23.55 10.02 4.62
C PHE A 583 -24.50 10.58 3.56
N GLN A 584 -25.17 9.71 2.79
CA GLN A 584 -26.13 10.13 1.77
C GLN A 584 -27.31 10.90 2.36
N ASP A 585 -27.92 10.38 3.43
CA ASP A 585 -29.03 11.05 4.14
C ASP A 585 -28.60 12.40 4.73
N THR A 586 -27.41 12.45 5.36
CA THR A 586 -26.88 13.68 5.96
C THR A 586 -26.54 14.73 4.90
N ARG A 587 -25.96 14.29 3.77
CA ARG A 587 -25.68 15.16 2.63
C ARG A 587 -26.98 15.70 2.02
N ALA A 588 -27.97 14.85 1.81
CA ALA A 588 -29.26 15.24 1.24
C ALA A 588 -29.95 16.30 2.11
N GLU A 589 -29.99 16.07 3.43
CA GLU A 589 -30.56 17.04 4.36
C GLU A 589 -29.79 18.37 4.36
N ALA A 590 -28.46 18.33 4.37
CA ALA A 590 -27.65 19.55 4.32
C ALA A 590 -27.88 20.34 3.02
N MET A 591 -27.99 19.65 1.88
CA MET A 591 -28.29 20.28 0.59
C MET A 591 -29.68 20.90 0.56
N GLU A 592 -30.70 20.21 1.08
CA GLU A 592 -32.07 20.74 1.19
C GLU A 592 -32.10 21.97 2.10
N PHE A 593 -31.45 21.88 3.27
CA PHE A 593 -31.33 23.01 4.20
C PHE A 593 -30.68 24.24 3.56
N PHE A 594 -29.56 24.05 2.85
CA PHE A 594 -28.87 25.16 2.18
C PHE A 594 -29.66 25.74 1.00
N LYS A 595 -30.49 24.94 0.35
CA LYS A 595 -31.42 25.39 -0.68
C LYS A 595 -32.49 26.30 -0.10
N ASP A 596 -33.16 25.85 0.95
CA ASP A 596 -34.26 26.57 1.58
C ASP A 596 -33.80 27.89 2.20
N ARG A 597 -32.61 27.90 2.81
CA ARG A 597 -32.03 29.09 3.44
C ARG A 597 -31.20 29.96 2.48
N LYS A 598 -31.18 29.64 1.18
CA LYS A 598 -30.41 30.34 0.11
C LYS A 598 -28.92 30.50 0.44
N CYS A 599 -28.32 29.50 1.08
CA CYS A 599 -26.92 29.53 1.52
C CYS A 599 -25.91 29.35 0.37
N PHE A 600 -26.34 28.82 -0.79
CA PHE A 600 -25.48 28.64 -1.97
C PHE A 600 -24.92 29.95 -2.57
N LEU A 601 -25.48 31.10 -2.20
CA LEU A 601 -25.04 32.43 -2.59
C LEU A 601 -24.14 33.10 -1.54
N GLY A 602 -23.96 32.48 -0.37
CA GLY A 602 -23.21 33.02 0.76
C GLY A 602 -21.86 32.32 1.00
N THR A 603 -21.15 32.75 2.04
CA THR A 603 -19.90 32.12 2.48
C THR A 603 -20.17 30.91 3.38
N LYS A 604 -19.13 30.08 3.63
CA LYS A 604 -19.25 28.89 4.50
C LYS A 604 -19.62 29.30 5.93
N GLU A 605 -19.09 30.42 6.40
CA GLU A 605 -19.33 31.01 7.71
C GLU A 605 -20.83 31.28 7.91
N LEU A 606 -21.46 31.96 6.94
CA LEU A 606 -22.89 32.25 6.98
C LEU A 606 -23.77 30.99 6.99
N ALA A 607 -23.34 29.93 6.31
CA ALA A 607 -24.05 28.65 6.33
C ALA A 607 -23.93 27.95 7.69
N CYS A 608 -22.75 27.96 8.29
CA CYS A 608 -22.50 27.43 9.64
C CYS A 608 -23.28 28.19 10.71
N ASP A 609 -23.31 29.53 10.65
CA ASP A 609 -24.07 30.37 11.59
C ASP A 609 -25.57 30.03 11.54
N LYS A 610 -26.13 29.88 10.33
CA LYS A 610 -27.53 29.48 10.15
C LYS A 610 -27.83 28.08 10.69
N LEU A 611 -26.89 27.13 10.59
CA LEU A 611 -27.03 25.80 11.19
C LEU A 611 -27.06 25.89 12.72
N LEU A 612 -26.15 26.67 13.31
CA LEU A 612 -26.06 26.84 14.76
C LEU A 612 -27.26 27.61 15.35
N GLN A 613 -27.92 28.49 14.59
CA GLN A 613 -29.12 29.22 15.03
C GLN A 613 -30.37 28.35 15.16
N ILE A 614 -30.41 27.14 14.59
CA ILE A 614 -31.60 26.30 14.63
C ILE A 614 -31.87 25.79 16.03
N ASN A 615 -33.09 25.93 16.53
CA ASN A 615 -33.47 25.32 17.80
C ASN A 615 -33.55 23.79 17.65
N THR A 616 -32.85 23.08 18.52
CA THR A 616 -32.70 21.63 18.53
C THR A 616 -33.18 21.03 19.87
N GLU A 617 -34.20 21.65 20.49
CA GLU A 617 -34.84 21.17 21.72
C GLU A 617 -35.39 19.74 21.58
N ILE A 618 -36.06 19.46 20.45
CA ILE A 618 -36.55 18.11 20.12
C ILE A 618 -35.42 17.33 19.45
N ALA A 619 -35.19 16.09 19.89
CA ALA A 619 -34.15 15.25 19.31
C ALA A 619 -34.43 14.94 17.83
N PRO A 620 -33.45 15.06 16.92
CA PRO A 620 -33.65 14.76 15.49
C PRO A 620 -34.19 13.35 15.23
N SER A 621 -33.82 12.38 16.07
CA SER A 621 -34.33 11.00 16.04
C SER A 621 -35.83 10.90 16.29
N GLU A 622 -36.42 11.78 17.11
CA GLU A 622 -37.86 11.80 17.39
C GLU A 622 -38.66 12.36 16.20
N VAL A 623 -38.10 13.35 15.49
CA VAL A 623 -38.74 13.96 14.32
C VAL A 623 -38.66 13.05 13.09
N LYS A 624 -37.49 12.43 12.86
CA LYS A 624 -37.22 11.65 11.64
C LYS A 624 -37.56 10.18 11.78
N GLY A 625 -37.57 9.65 13.01
CA GLY A 625 -37.71 8.22 13.27
C GLY A 625 -36.70 7.40 12.47
N ASP A 626 -37.15 6.26 11.93
CA ASP A 626 -36.31 5.38 11.11
C ASP A 626 -36.24 5.77 9.61
N ARG A 627 -36.95 6.82 9.19
CA ARG A 627 -37.02 7.21 7.76
C ARG A 627 -35.75 7.82 7.22
N SER A 628 -34.96 8.46 8.07
CA SER A 628 -33.67 9.07 7.72
C SER A 628 -32.67 8.79 8.83
N LYS A 629 -31.47 8.39 8.45
CA LYS A 629 -30.34 8.16 9.37
C LYS A 629 -29.37 9.33 9.41
N SER A 630 -29.82 10.51 8.96
CA SER A 630 -29.03 11.74 8.98
C SER A 630 -28.67 12.19 10.39
N VAL A 631 -27.44 12.67 10.56
CA VAL A 631 -26.88 13.15 11.83
C VAL A 631 -26.60 14.66 11.84
N LEU A 632 -27.08 15.41 10.83
CA LEU A 632 -26.76 16.83 10.66
C LEU A 632 -27.08 17.67 11.91
N PHE A 633 -28.28 17.51 12.45
CA PHE A 633 -28.72 18.26 13.63
C PHE A 633 -28.25 17.65 14.95
N ASP A 634 -27.89 16.36 14.98
CA ASP A 634 -27.18 15.77 16.12
C ASP A 634 -25.78 16.39 16.26
N ALA A 635 -25.10 16.62 15.14
CA ALA A 635 -23.83 17.32 15.10
C ALA A 635 -23.96 18.79 15.54
N CYS A 636 -25.06 19.47 15.18
CA CYS A 636 -25.32 20.83 15.65
C CYS A 636 -25.52 20.88 17.18
N ARG A 637 -26.22 19.89 17.76
CA ARG A 637 -26.36 19.74 19.22
C ARG A 637 -25.01 19.55 19.89
N LEU A 638 -24.17 18.65 19.34
CA LEU A 638 -22.82 18.41 19.83
C LEU A 638 -21.96 19.69 19.76
N ALA A 639 -21.98 20.40 18.63
CA ALA A 639 -21.22 21.65 18.46
C ALA A 639 -21.64 22.71 19.49
N LYS A 640 -22.94 22.85 19.77
CA LYS A 640 -23.43 23.75 20.81
C LYS A 640 -23.00 23.34 22.21
N SER A 641 -23.06 22.05 22.54
CA SER A 641 -22.60 21.55 23.84
C SER A 641 -21.12 21.85 24.07
N LEU A 642 -20.29 21.64 23.03
CA LEU A 642 -18.87 21.95 23.09
C LEU A 642 -18.58 23.45 23.24
N GLN A 643 -19.48 24.31 22.77
CA GLN A 643 -19.38 25.77 22.95
C GLN A 643 -19.94 26.23 24.31
N SER A 644 -21.02 25.63 24.82
CA SER A 644 -21.58 26.01 26.12
C SER A 644 -20.69 25.59 27.29
N GLU A 645 -19.97 24.47 27.18
CA GLU A 645 -18.94 24.07 28.17
C GLU A 645 -17.82 25.11 28.31
N GLU A 646 -17.59 25.92 27.27
CA GLU A 646 -16.62 27.02 27.26
C GLU A 646 -17.21 28.29 27.90
N ASP A 647 -18.47 28.61 27.59
CA ASP A 647 -19.17 29.79 28.14
C ASP A 647 -19.39 29.70 29.66
N GLU A 648 -19.56 28.48 30.21
CA GLU A 648 -19.77 28.25 31.66
C GLU A 648 -18.48 28.38 32.50
N ASN A 649 -17.30 28.25 31.88
CA ASN A 649 -16.00 28.39 32.54
C ASN A 649 -15.12 29.43 31.80
N PRO A 650 -15.42 30.74 31.91
CA PRO A 650 -14.69 31.80 31.21
C PRO A 650 -13.21 31.97 31.62
N GLY A 651 -12.73 31.19 32.61
CA GLY A 651 -11.32 31.09 32.99
C GLY A 651 -10.59 29.84 32.46
N ALA A 652 -11.31 28.89 31.85
CA ALA A 652 -10.70 27.81 31.07
C ALA A 652 -10.34 28.39 29.70
N GLU A 653 -9.05 28.43 29.35
CA GLU A 653 -8.64 28.81 28.00
C GLU A 653 -9.40 27.95 26.97
N ASN A 654 -9.65 28.47 25.75
CA ASN A 654 -10.20 27.72 24.58
C ASN A 654 -9.50 26.36 24.31
N GLY A 655 -8.45 26.06 25.07
CA GLY A 655 -7.65 24.87 25.01
C GLY A 655 -8.34 23.59 25.41
N GLU A 656 -9.20 23.56 26.44
CA GLU A 656 -9.83 22.30 26.86
C GLU A 656 -10.72 21.71 25.75
N LYS A 657 -11.45 22.56 25.03
CA LYS A 657 -12.32 22.15 23.92
C LYS A 657 -11.53 21.49 22.78
N TRP A 658 -10.48 22.16 22.29
CA TRP A 658 -9.67 21.63 21.20
C TRP A 658 -8.78 20.45 21.64
N GLU A 659 -8.44 20.36 22.92
CA GLU A 659 -7.82 19.16 23.51
C GLU A 659 -8.75 17.96 23.41
N LYS A 660 -10.01 18.12 23.86
CA LYS A 660 -11.03 17.07 23.80
C LYS A 660 -11.30 16.63 22.36
N ILE A 661 -11.54 17.57 21.45
CA ILE A 661 -11.78 17.28 20.02
C ILE A 661 -10.59 16.53 19.42
N PHE A 662 -9.36 16.99 19.69
CA PHE A 662 -8.15 16.32 19.21
C PHE A 662 -8.05 14.87 19.72
N HIS A 663 -8.26 14.65 21.02
CA HIS A 663 -8.22 13.31 21.60
C HIS A 663 -9.24 12.37 20.96
N VAL A 664 -10.48 12.84 20.79
CA VAL A 664 -11.54 12.08 20.12
C VAL A 664 -11.11 11.65 18.71
N TRP A 665 -10.51 12.54 17.92
CA TRP A 665 -10.07 12.18 16.58
C TRP A 665 -8.94 11.15 16.57
N VAL A 666 -7.99 11.23 17.51
CA VAL A 666 -6.93 10.22 17.63
C VAL A 666 -7.50 8.89 18.12
N ASP A 667 -8.54 8.90 18.96
CA ASP A 667 -9.26 7.69 19.39
C ASP A 667 -10.00 7.02 18.23
N LEU A 668 -10.76 7.77 17.43
CA LEU A 668 -11.43 7.26 16.24
C LEU A 668 -10.42 6.74 15.20
N LEU A 669 -9.28 7.42 15.05
CA LEU A 669 -8.18 7.01 14.17
C LEU A 669 -7.54 5.70 14.64
N SER A 670 -7.24 5.59 15.93
CA SER A 670 -6.62 4.39 16.52
C SER A 670 -7.56 3.20 16.44
N PHE A 671 -8.86 3.41 16.69
CA PHE A 671 -9.88 2.38 16.56
C PHE A 671 -10.06 1.89 15.13
N SER A 672 -10.08 2.81 14.17
CA SER A 672 -10.13 2.48 12.74
C SER A 672 -8.90 1.69 12.32
N ALA A 673 -7.72 2.07 12.81
CA ALA A 673 -6.47 1.38 12.51
C ALA A 673 -6.47 -0.05 13.06
N ALA A 674 -6.95 -0.26 14.30
CA ALA A 674 -7.00 -1.59 14.91
C ALA A 674 -8.03 -2.54 14.26
N ASN A 675 -9.16 -1.99 13.78
CA ASN A 675 -10.27 -2.77 13.21
C ASN A 675 -10.22 -2.92 11.67
N CYS A 676 -9.21 -2.36 11.01
CA CYS A 676 -9.00 -2.55 9.58
C CYS A 676 -8.30 -3.90 9.31
N ASP A 677 -8.78 -4.67 8.32
CA ASP A 677 -8.11 -5.91 7.90
C ASP A 677 -6.70 -5.56 7.34
N TRP A 678 -5.70 -6.38 7.67
CA TRP A 678 -4.34 -6.22 7.16
C TRP A 678 -4.29 -6.21 5.63
N LYS A 679 -5.22 -6.90 4.95
CA LYS A 679 -5.32 -6.91 3.48
C LYS A 679 -5.63 -5.54 2.95
N ASP A 680 -6.52 -4.81 3.60
CA ASP A 680 -6.89 -3.46 3.21
C ASP A 680 -5.74 -2.49 3.47
N HIS A 681 -5.00 -2.66 4.57
CA HIS A 681 -3.75 -1.95 4.81
C HIS A 681 -2.70 -2.21 3.72
N ALA A 682 -2.49 -3.47 3.34
CA ALA A 682 -1.55 -3.87 2.28
C ALA A 682 -1.99 -3.39 0.89
N GLU A 683 -3.28 -3.37 0.62
CA GLU A 683 -3.87 -2.87 -0.63
C GLU A 683 -3.66 -1.36 -0.81
N GLN A 684 -3.57 -0.59 0.27
CA GLN A 684 -3.26 0.85 0.20
C GLN A 684 -1.80 1.17 -0.09
N LEU A 685 -0.86 0.27 0.20
CA LEU A 685 0.57 0.51 -0.03
C LEU A 685 0.85 0.83 -1.51
N ARG A 686 0.07 0.25 -2.42
CA ARG A 686 0.18 0.51 -3.86
C ARG A 686 -0.43 1.83 -4.35
N ARG A 687 -1.13 2.56 -3.48
CA ARG A 687 -1.81 3.81 -3.80
C ARG A 687 -1.11 5.03 -3.21
N GLY A 688 0.17 4.90 -2.88
CA GLY A 688 0.93 5.95 -2.17
C GLY A 688 0.95 5.77 -0.65
N GLY A 689 0.41 4.67 -0.13
CA GLY A 689 0.17 4.47 1.31
C GLY A 689 -0.97 5.32 1.85
N GLU A 690 -1.41 4.98 3.06
CA GLU A 690 -2.37 5.75 3.86
C GLU A 690 -1.80 5.97 5.26
N PHE A 691 -2.12 7.12 5.88
CA PHE A 691 -1.66 7.46 7.22
C PHE A 691 -2.15 6.44 8.25
N LEU A 692 -3.40 5.96 8.09
CA LEU A 692 -3.98 4.92 8.93
C LEU A 692 -3.11 3.66 9.04
N THR A 693 -2.49 3.22 7.94
CA THR A 693 -1.58 2.05 7.94
C THR A 693 -0.31 2.28 8.76
N HIS A 694 0.19 3.53 8.80
CA HIS A 694 1.35 3.86 9.63
C HIS A 694 0.98 3.89 11.11
N VAL A 695 -0.21 4.42 11.43
CA VAL A 695 -0.74 4.41 12.80
C VAL A 695 -0.96 2.98 13.29
N TRP A 696 -1.55 2.11 12.45
CA TRP A 696 -1.75 0.69 12.75
C TRP A 696 -0.44 -0.03 13.09
N LEU A 697 0.57 0.08 12.23
CA LEU A 697 1.85 -0.61 12.49
C LEU A 697 2.56 -0.02 13.72
N LEU A 698 2.50 1.30 13.92
CA LEU A 698 3.03 1.96 15.12
C LEU A 698 2.32 1.49 16.40
N MET A 699 0.99 1.34 16.37
CA MET A 699 0.21 0.76 17.47
C MET A 699 0.65 -0.68 17.76
N ALA A 700 0.92 -1.47 16.72
CA ALA A 700 1.43 -2.83 16.88
C ALA A 700 2.79 -2.85 17.59
N HIS A 701 3.71 -1.94 17.25
CA HIS A 701 5.00 -1.82 17.94
C HIS A 701 4.86 -1.45 19.42
N PHE A 702 3.88 -0.60 19.74
CA PHE A 702 3.50 -0.27 21.11
C PHE A 702 2.67 -1.37 21.79
N GLY A 703 2.36 -2.46 21.08
CA GLY A 703 1.59 -3.59 21.58
C GLY A 703 0.12 -3.26 21.86
N LEU A 704 -0.42 -2.22 21.23
CA LEU A 704 -1.81 -1.77 21.32
C LEU A 704 -2.68 -2.48 20.27
N THR A 705 -2.50 -3.81 20.14
CA THR A 705 -3.25 -4.66 19.21
C THR A 705 -3.61 -5.99 19.86
N ASP A 706 -4.66 -6.61 19.35
CA ASP A 706 -5.25 -7.89 19.78
C ASP A 706 -4.44 -9.09 19.27
N HIS A 707 -3.48 -8.84 18.38
CA HIS A 707 -2.73 -9.84 17.63
C HIS A 707 -1.59 -10.48 18.45
N PHE A 708 -1.56 -10.30 19.77
CA PHE A 708 -0.56 -10.88 20.66
C PHE A 708 -1.12 -12.07 21.45
N GLN A 709 -0.36 -13.16 21.56
CA GLN A 709 -0.72 -14.26 22.45
C GLN A 709 -0.66 -13.80 23.91
N ILE A 710 -1.74 -14.08 24.66
CA ILE A 710 -1.90 -13.68 26.08
C ILE A 710 -1.21 -14.68 27.04
N SER A 711 -0.79 -15.86 26.58
CA SER A 711 -0.27 -16.90 27.49
C SER A 711 1.17 -16.63 27.96
N GLN A 712 1.31 -16.32 29.26
CA GLN A 712 2.57 -16.32 29.99
C GLN A 712 3.10 -17.76 30.21
N GLY A 713 3.75 -18.32 29.20
CA GLY A 713 4.49 -19.58 29.29
C GLY A 713 3.66 -20.83 29.61
N TYR A 714 4.34 -21.96 29.71
CA TYR A 714 3.73 -23.25 30.07
C TYR A 714 3.96 -23.57 31.56
N VAL A 715 3.03 -24.32 32.14
CA VAL A 715 3.05 -24.67 33.56
C VAL A 715 3.99 -25.86 33.78
N ARG A 716 4.87 -25.78 34.80
CA ARG A 716 5.67 -26.90 35.31
C ARG A 716 5.25 -27.26 36.73
N ALA A 717 5.36 -28.53 37.08
CA ALA A 717 5.16 -28.99 38.45
C ALA A 717 6.38 -28.60 39.30
N LYS A 718 6.17 -27.80 40.35
CA LYS A 718 7.16 -27.50 41.39
C LYS A 718 6.91 -28.44 42.58
N LEU A 719 7.96 -29.18 42.96
CA LEU A 719 7.95 -30.05 44.11
C LEU A 719 8.48 -29.31 45.34
N SER A 720 7.83 -29.48 46.49
CA SER A 720 8.41 -29.14 47.79
C SER A 720 8.40 -30.39 48.68
N LEU A 721 9.54 -30.66 49.33
CA LEU A 721 9.63 -31.68 50.38
C LEU A 721 8.77 -31.26 51.59
N LYS A 722 8.25 -32.26 52.29
CA LYS A 722 7.40 -32.06 53.48
C LYS A 722 8.19 -31.53 54.66
#